data_AF-A0A316Z304-F1
#
_entry.id   AF-A0A316Z304-F1
#
_cell.length_a   1.000
_cell.length_b   1.000
_cell.length_c   1.000
_cell.angle_alpha   90.00
_cell.angle_beta   90.00
_cell.angle_gamma   90.00
#
_symmetry.space_group_name_H-M   'P 1'
#
loop_
_entity.id
_entity.type
_entity.pdbx_description
1 polymer ?
#
loop_
_entity_poly.entity_id
_entity_poly.type
_entity_poly.pdbx_seq_one_letter_code
_entity_poly.pdbx_strand_id
1 'polypeptide(L)'
;MPQPAAVPLFEPRLGSALHIRQARHLVVHASHLPAPGGGSLQAWHSAAASDAAAGGDSSAEWSAVPFVAAPHSSGAVARVPLADDAETRITYRLLADEGSVTWFGDEHSDIRVHSSSSSSSGAASLPLLRDVLHTELQLVAGEDGVARLTAPAGRSRFAAVDGVSQVMALESTQRTWHTSRLCAPAELSSETEAPVLLLRLELPSPAVLVLVALSDTQASSGLVKAHGPHSSALGLDIIASPTLGAQAQGTVLAALCTPSDMQATVSRVLDAARVHLIQAEQLAYSLRPRLSAPVSPDRLSDSGVFCDESKDSASGSTAEPSEAGDEPLATGARSPADELPSPTLTGPGPLDASRGLALCTWEALSHQRPYLSMVLDALAALEERAPGATTALLLDDGWACTSSSGFGRGRLDAACLDPALLDAPAPEDPDALASYISAVHERFPAVRDFGVWLTLIGYWDGVSAEEYGPLQRATLQGPDGPCEALLPAIESLDAFWDKTLGGLAEAGVTFVKLDAQGELASMRLEGSSSFGSEEALYVRAAQRAFDTAASRHLGPNAVIHCMAMGKGQPASLRALAPASTGQWRSTDDIVPGHTDAARWLLVHAARIVMLFDGSHQPDADMLCTSNVGALEAQAQARFRAVYSGARIFTSDRASAEREAADALQSLLAPTRSKSGIIAATRPLQAQDAARLLPGSMWEDVTSNADGAALVVAQPRQLAEQVAVSSIAAFNVRAGDASTVGTLRTCDIADALAGSSAHDVAVCDASCEDFAVVTQAELAAQSDRLGCAPVLPIRLAVGESRSWSVAPLLALGDDVQAACLGLKDKYLPLAALRSLRTSSVQAKPQTLSLVHSAPTFQGLSPSAILLAVMLILTNTLHAISSHFMLLAPLRRILLLVQTQLARRASVVPAQLRDSHVVVDRQERSLALRSAPPTQSAKRQELVALVDRAGTLVFFLSRAATPRITIDDVPVSLSHITTRAVAAGLVVELDMLAACAAPEVASQSRADCCWEVRLSLE
;
A
#
# COMPACT_ATOMS: atom_id res chain seq x y z
N MET A 1 -32.90 -7.30 39.88
CA MET A 1 -32.91 -7.35 38.40
C MET A 1 -31.47 -7.47 37.94
N PRO A 2 -31.14 -8.38 37.02
CA PRO A 2 -29.81 -8.41 36.42
C PRO A 2 -29.59 -7.08 35.67
N GLN A 3 -28.39 -6.49 35.79
CA GLN A 3 -28.00 -5.37 34.94
C GLN A 3 -28.07 -5.83 33.47
N PRO A 4 -28.64 -5.04 32.54
CA PRO A 4 -28.57 -5.37 31.13
C PRO A 4 -27.09 -5.41 30.73
N ALA A 5 -26.69 -6.46 30.02
CA ALA A 5 -25.37 -6.54 29.39
C ALA A 5 -25.12 -5.25 28.61
N ALA A 6 -23.96 -4.63 28.80
CA ALA A 6 -23.58 -3.40 28.12
C ALA A 6 -23.66 -3.64 26.60
N VAL A 7 -24.64 -3.02 25.94
CA VAL A 7 -24.75 -3.07 24.49
C VAL A 7 -23.69 -2.11 23.94
N PRO A 8 -22.76 -2.55 23.07
CA PRO A 8 -21.74 -1.67 22.52
C PRO A 8 -22.41 -0.51 21.78
N LEU A 9 -22.17 0.71 22.26
CA LEU A 9 -22.51 1.94 21.54
C LEU A 9 -21.44 2.09 20.46
N PHE A 10 -21.82 2.17 19.19
CA PHE A 10 -20.87 2.25 18.09
C PHE A 10 -21.23 3.43 17.20
N GLU A 11 -20.23 4.14 16.70
CA GLU A 11 -20.39 5.19 15.68
C GLU A 11 -19.72 4.71 14.37
N PRO A 12 -20.32 3.76 13.66
CA PRO A 12 -19.79 3.26 12.39
C PRO A 12 -19.82 4.35 11.31
N ARG A 13 -18.70 4.47 10.59
CA ARG A 13 -18.66 5.19 9.31
C ARG A 13 -19.05 4.24 8.17
N LEU A 14 -19.68 4.77 7.14
CA LEU A 14 -19.92 4.06 5.88
C LEU A 14 -18.60 3.50 5.32
N GLY A 15 -18.64 2.28 4.80
CA GLY A 15 -17.51 1.51 4.27
C GLY A 15 -16.75 0.70 5.33
N SER A 16 -17.08 0.86 6.62
CA SER A 16 -16.45 0.09 7.69
C SER A 16 -16.94 -1.36 7.72
N ALA A 17 -16.06 -2.28 8.08
CA ALA A 17 -16.42 -3.65 8.44
C ALA A 17 -16.21 -3.83 9.95
N LEU A 18 -17.15 -4.51 10.60
CA LEU A 18 -17.17 -4.78 12.03
C LEU A 18 -17.48 -6.26 12.25
N HIS A 19 -16.69 -6.92 13.08
CA HIS A 19 -16.99 -8.28 13.53
C HIS A 19 -17.51 -8.22 14.96
N ILE A 20 -18.71 -8.75 15.22
CA ILE A 20 -19.32 -8.76 16.56
C ILE A 20 -19.79 -10.16 16.91
N ARG A 21 -19.36 -10.73 18.04
CA ARG A 21 -19.89 -12.01 18.52
C ARG A 21 -20.92 -11.82 19.64
N GLN A 22 -21.95 -12.67 19.63
CA GLN A 22 -23.00 -12.74 20.66
C GLN A 22 -23.85 -11.47 20.89
N ALA A 23 -23.85 -10.52 19.95
CA ALA A 23 -24.74 -9.36 20.00
C ALA A 23 -25.97 -9.59 19.12
N ARG A 24 -27.16 -9.57 19.73
CA ARG A 24 -28.43 -9.57 18.97
C ARG A 24 -28.78 -8.20 18.39
N HIS A 25 -28.11 -7.15 18.88
CA HIS A 25 -28.36 -5.78 18.49
C HIS A 25 -27.07 -4.95 18.53
N LEU A 26 -26.87 -4.13 17.51
CA LEU A 26 -25.90 -3.04 17.47
C LEU A 26 -26.61 -1.72 17.80
N VAL A 27 -26.00 -0.88 18.64
CA VAL A 27 -26.50 0.47 18.86
C VAL A 27 -25.64 1.43 18.05
N VAL A 28 -26.27 2.08 17.07
CA VAL A 28 -25.63 2.97 16.11
C VAL A 28 -25.87 4.42 16.52
N HIS A 29 -24.79 5.17 16.71
CA HIS A 29 -24.81 6.61 17.00
C HIS A 29 -24.40 7.39 15.75
N ALA A 30 -25.12 8.46 15.44
CA ALA A 30 -24.87 9.30 14.26
C ALA A 30 -24.61 10.75 14.67
N SER A 31 -23.43 11.03 15.24
CA SER A 31 -23.04 12.40 15.64
C SER A 31 -22.51 13.23 14.46
N HIS A 32 -22.00 12.57 13.42
CA HIS A 32 -21.38 13.17 12.24
C HIS A 32 -22.38 13.54 11.12
N LEU A 33 -23.64 13.12 11.23
CA LEU A 33 -24.67 13.47 10.26
C LEU A 33 -25.29 14.84 10.62
N PRO A 34 -25.56 15.71 9.62
CA PRO A 34 -26.11 17.03 9.88
C PRO A 34 -27.39 16.93 10.72
N ALA A 35 -27.53 17.82 11.70
CA ALA A 35 -28.74 17.90 12.52
C ALA A 35 -29.95 18.03 11.57
N PRO A 36 -30.98 17.19 11.71
CA PRO A 36 -32.08 17.17 10.74
C PRO A 36 -32.80 18.53 10.75
N GLY A 37 -32.58 19.33 9.72
CA GLY A 37 -33.42 20.47 9.41
C GLY A 37 -34.73 19.96 8.82
N GLY A 38 -35.70 19.61 9.65
CA GLY A 38 -37.02 19.15 9.22
C GLY A 38 -37.04 17.79 8.52
N GLY A 39 -36.47 16.76 9.16
CA GLY A 39 -36.53 15.38 8.64
C GLY A 39 -36.23 14.32 9.72
N SER A 40 -36.49 13.04 9.42
CA SER A 40 -36.18 11.92 10.30
C SER A 40 -35.01 11.10 9.77
N LEU A 41 -33.96 10.92 10.58
CA LEU A 41 -32.85 10.03 10.28
C LEU A 41 -33.25 8.57 10.59
N GLN A 42 -32.89 7.63 9.71
CA GLN A 42 -33.16 6.19 9.85
C GLN A 42 -31.89 5.38 9.58
N ALA A 43 -31.66 4.33 10.36
CA ALA A 43 -30.68 3.29 10.05
C ALA A 43 -31.40 2.17 9.31
N TRP A 44 -30.85 1.68 8.21
CA TRP A 44 -31.42 0.59 7.42
C TRP A 44 -30.48 -0.61 7.47
N HIS A 45 -31.02 -1.82 7.61
CA HIS A 45 -30.19 -3.03 7.73
C HIS A 45 -30.71 -4.24 6.95
N SER A 46 -29.81 -5.17 6.60
CA SER A 46 -30.13 -6.39 5.83
C SER A 46 -30.50 -7.63 6.66
N ALA A 47 -30.49 -7.56 7.99
CA ALA A 47 -30.64 -8.73 8.89
C ALA A 47 -32.01 -9.45 8.88
N ALA A 48 -33.01 -9.02 8.10
CA ALA A 48 -34.39 -9.51 8.23
C ALA A 48 -34.72 -10.82 7.47
N ALA A 49 -33.81 -11.38 6.68
CA ALA A 49 -34.09 -12.52 5.81
C ALA A 49 -33.40 -13.83 6.26
N SER A 50 -33.82 -14.42 7.38
CA SER A 50 -33.35 -15.77 7.77
C SER A 50 -34.40 -16.88 7.73
N ASP A 51 -35.66 -16.61 7.36
CA ASP A 51 -36.73 -17.64 7.41
C ASP A 51 -37.44 -17.94 6.06
N ALA A 52 -36.97 -17.43 4.91
CA ALA A 52 -37.57 -17.73 3.60
C ALA A 52 -36.64 -18.57 2.71
N ALA A 53 -37.12 -19.76 2.34
CA ALA A 53 -36.43 -20.78 1.58
C ALA A 53 -36.03 -20.38 0.14
N ALA A 54 -34.99 -21.06 -0.35
CA ALA A 54 -34.33 -20.93 -1.64
C ALA A 54 -35.27 -20.79 -2.86
N GLY A 55 -35.08 -19.69 -3.60
CA GLY A 55 -35.61 -19.41 -4.93
C GLY A 55 -35.04 -18.07 -5.42
N GLY A 56 -34.66 -17.97 -6.69
CA GLY A 56 -33.79 -16.90 -7.22
C GLY A 56 -34.37 -15.48 -7.19
N ASP A 57 -33.45 -14.51 -7.35
CA ASP A 57 -33.58 -13.05 -7.16
C ASP A 57 -33.79 -12.58 -5.72
N SER A 58 -32.75 -12.71 -4.88
CA SER A 58 -32.71 -12.12 -3.55
C SER A 58 -32.33 -10.63 -3.61
N SER A 59 -33.29 -9.74 -3.83
CA SER A 59 -33.17 -8.38 -3.29
C SER A 59 -33.20 -8.51 -1.77
N ALA A 60 -32.07 -8.27 -1.09
CA ALA A 60 -32.04 -8.30 0.37
C ALA A 60 -33.16 -7.39 0.91
N GLU A 61 -34.07 -7.94 1.71
CA GLU A 61 -35.21 -7.19 2.23
C GLU A 61 -34.70 -6.29 3.37
N TRP A 62 -34.48 -5.02 3.06
CA TRP A 62 -33.93 -4.06 4.02
C TRP A 62 -35.01 -3.53 4.98
N SER A 63 -34.66 -3.41 6.25
CA SER A 63 -35.56 -2.91 7.31
C SER A 63 -35.05 -1.62 7.94
N ALA A 64 -35.97 -0.69 8.20
CA ALA A 64 -35.67 0.61 8.81
C ALA A 64 -35.78 0.58 10.34
N VAL A 65 -34.84 1.23 11.01
CA VAL A 65 -34.85 1.51 12.45
C VAL A 65 -34.77 3.03 12.63
N PRO A 66 -35.78 3.66 13.24
CA PRO A 66 -35.76 5.10 13.48
C PRO A 66 -34.68 5.44 14.52
N PHE A 67 -33.99 6.55 14.28
CA PHE A 67 -33.12 7.11 15.30
C PHE A 67 -33.97 7.82 16.38
N VAL A 68 -33.63 7.57 17.64
CA VAL A 68 -34.26 8.20 18.81
C VAL A 68 -33.27 9.22 19.38
N ALA A 69 -33.79 10.36 19.87
CA ALA A 69 -32.96 11.36 20.54
C ALA A 69 -32.18 10.72 21.69
N ALA A 70 -30.85 10.87 21.68
CA ALA A 70 -30.01 10.33 22.74
C ALA A 70 -30.33 11.08 24.04
N PRO A 71 -30.67 10.40 25.16
CA PRO A 71 -31.06 11.07 26.40
C PRO A 71 -29.98 12.02 26.98
N HIS A 72 -28.71 11.86 26.55
CA HIS A 72 -27.55 12.51 27.17
C HIS A 72 -26.44 12.94 26.19
N SER A 73 -26.67 13.03 24.87
CA SER A 73 -25.67 13.53 23.90
C SER A 73 -26.29 14.36 22.76
N SER A 74 -25.49 15.22 22.12
CA SER A 74 -25.84 15.84 20.84
C SER A 74 -25.76 14.77 19.74
N GLY A 75 -26.88 14.13 19.44
CA GLY A 75 -26.95 13.10 18.42
C GLY A 75 -28.18 12.22 18.57
N ALA A 76 -28.36 11.32 17.61
CA ALA A 76 -29.45 10.36 17.61
C ALA A 76 -28.89 8.94 17.65
N VAL A 77 -29.66 8.00 18.21
CA VAL A 77 -29.27 6.59 18.35
C VAL A 77 -30.31 5.64 17.74
N ALA A 78 -29.87 4.65 16.96
CA ALA A 78 -30.71 3.58 16.43
C ALA A 78 -30.23 2.21 16.94
N ARG A 79 -31.15 1.31 17.28
CA ARG A 79 -30.83 -0.07 17.71
C ARG A 79 -31.10 -1.05 16.57
N VAL A 80 -30.05 -1.44 15.86
CA VAL A 80 -30.11 -2.31 14.69
C VAL A 80 -30.02 -3.78 15.13
N PRO A 81 -30.97 -4.66 14.80
CA PRO A 81 -30.84 -6.09 15.05
C PRO A 81 -29.77 -6.70 14.13
N LEU A 82 -29.04 -7.68 14.65
CA LEU A 82 -28.02 -8.43 13.91
C LEU A 82 -28.51 -9.85 13.66
N ALA A 83 -28.23 -10.38 12.47
CA ALA A 83 -28.49 -11.78 12.15
C ALA A 83 -27.32 -12.65 12.64
N ASP A 84 -27.61 -13.73 13.36
CA ASP A 84 -26.61 -14.70 13.85
C ASP A 84 -25.90 -15.38 12.66
N ASP A 85 -24.56 -15.48 12.71
CA ASP A 85 -23.73 -16.14 11.67
C ASP A 85 -23.86 -15.57 10.25
N ALA A 86 -24.28 -14.30 10.12
CA ALA A 86 -24.47 -13.64 8.84
C ALA A 86 -23.87 -12.23 8.82
N GLU A 87 -23.53 -11.75 7.63
CA GLU A 87 -23.20 -10.36 7.38
C GLU A 87 -24.49 -9.52 7.39
N THR A 88 -24.61 -8.64 8.39
CA THR A 88 -25.63 -7.60 8.43
C THR A 88 -25.04 -6.31 7.85
N ARG A 89 -25.54 -5.87 6.71
CA ARG A 89 -25.21 -4.56 6.15
C ARG A 89 -26.06 -3.50 6.80
N ILE A 90 -25.49 -2.34 7.07
CA ILE A 90 -26.16 -1.19 7.68
C ILE A 90 -25.83 0.06 6.87
N THR A 91 -26.84 0.85 6.57
CA THR A 91 -26.71 2.14 5.89
C THR A 91 -27.58 3.19 6.55
N TYR A 92 -27.35 4.47 6.22
CA TYR A 92 -28.13 5.58 6.76
C TYR A 92 -29.00 6.19 5.68
N ARG A 93 -30.16 6.71 6.11
CA ARG A 93 -31.04 7.48 5.26
C ARG A 93 -31.61 8.68 6.00
N LEU A 94 -31.64 9.83 5.34
CA LEU A 94 -32.44 10.98 5.75
C LEU A 94 -33.77 10.96 5.00
N LEU A 95 -34.88 11.07 5.73
CA LEU A 95 -36.21 11.30 5.18
C LEU A 95 -36.61 12.75 5.50
N ALA A 96 -36.67 13.62 4.48
CA ALA A 96 -37.14 14.99 4.68
C ALA A 96 -38.66 15.02 4.95
N ASP A 97 -39.15 16.08 5.60
CA ASP A 97 -40.59 16.28 5.92
C ASP A 97 -41.50 16.23 4.68
N GLU A 98 -40.96 16.61 3.52
CA GLU A 98 -41.62 16.56 2.20
C GLU A 98 -41.66 15.16 1.56
N GLY A 99 -41.03 14.17 2.20
CA GLY A 99 -40.97 12.77 1.74
C GLY A 99 -39.78 12.43 0.85
N SER A 100 -38.87 13.37 0.57
CA SER A 100 -37.65 13.12 -0.19
C SER A 100 -36.64 12.28 0.63
N VAL A 101 -35.80 11.52 -0.09
CA VAL A 101 -34.95 10.47 0.49
C VAL A 101 -33.51 10.66 0.06
N THR A 102 -32.62 10.80 1.04
CA THR A 102 -31.17 10.82 0.80
C THR A 102 -30.54 9.61 1.47
N TRP A 103 -29.98 8.70 0.68
CA TRP A 103 -29.16 7.61 1.16
C TRP A 103 -27.73 8.09 1.33
N PHE A 104 -27.10 7.67 2.42
CA PHE A 104 -25.70 8.02 2.66
C PHE A 104 -24.75 6.90 2.17
N GLY A 105 -25.17 5.64 2.16
CA GLY A 105 -24.37 4.49 1.70
C GLY A 105 -24.95 3.75 0.49
N ASP A 106 -24.13 2.91 -0.11
CA ASP A 106 -24.42 2.00 -1.23
C ASP A 106 -23.80 0.61 -0.98
N GLU A 107 -23.98 -0.33 -1.92
CA GLU A 107 -23.45 -1.71 -1.79
C GLU A 107 -21.93 -1.83 -1.54
N HIS A 108 -21.18 -0.76 -1.76
CA HIS A 108 -19.73 -0.68 -1.55
C HIS A 108 -19.33 0.14 -0.31
N SER A 109 -20.23 0.99 0.18
CA SER A 109 -20.04 1.89 1.32
C SER A 109 -20.98 1.58 2.49
N ASP A 110 -21.75 0.49 2.43
CA ASP A 110 -22.49 0.00 3.58
C ASP A 110 -21.54 -0.44 4.70
N ILE A 111 -21.99 -0.25 5.93
CA ILE A 111 -21.32 -0.78 7.12
C ILE A 111 -21.58 -2.29 7.13
N ARG A 112 -20.54 -3.11 7.09
CA ARG A 112 -20.66 -4.58 7.09
C ARG A 112 -20.44 -5.10 8.50
N VAL A 113 -21.47 -5.68 9.10
CA VAL A 113 -21.38 -6.27 10.44
C VAL A 113 -21.44 -7.79 10.33
N HIS A 114 -20.31 -8.46 10.51
CA HIS A 114 -20.24 -9.90 10.55
C HIS A 114 -20.52 -10.38 11.97
N SER A 115 -21.68 -11.01 12.18
CA SER A 115 -21.96 -11.68 13.44
C SER A 115 -21.55 -13.16 13.35
N SER A 116 -21.00 -13.71 14.42
CA SER A 116 -20.75 -15.16 14.50
C SER A 116 -21.13 -15.73 15.87
N SER A 117 -21.77 -16.90 15.85
CA SER A 117 -22.23 -17.68 16.99
C SER A 117 -21.23 -18.77 17.40
N SER A 118 -20.20 -19.05 16.58
CA SER A 118 -19.31 -20.19 16.80
C SER A 118 -18.40 -20.01 18.02
N SER A 119 -18.71 -20.72 19.09
CA SER A 119 -17.80 -21.03 20.19
C SER A 119 -17.00 -22.30 19.88
N SER A 120 -16.03 -22.27 18.97
CA SER A 120 -15.17 -23.46 18.77
C SER A 120 -13.85 -23.19 18.04
N SER A 121 -12.87 -22.64 18.76
CA SER A 121 -11.44 -23.01 18.63
C SER A 121 -10.57 -22.38 19.73
N GLY A 122 -10.96 -21.21 20.26
CA GLY A 122 -10.18 -20.46 21.26
C GLY A 122 -10.13 -21.04 22.68
N ALA A 123 -11.00 -22.01 23.04
CA ALA A 123 -11.02 -22.56 24.40
C ALA A 123 -9.82 -23.49 24.69
N ALA A 124 -9.18 -24.06 23.67
CA ALA A 124 -8.07 -25.00 23.83
C ALA A 124 -6.72 -24.33 24.13
N SER A 125 -6.54 -23.04 23.77
CA SER A 125 -5.26 -22.33 23.94
C SER A 125 -5.06 -21.72 25.33
N LEU A 126 -6.13 -21.43 26.07
CA LEU A 126 -6.04 -20.78 27.39
C LEU A 126 -5.35 -21.61 28.48
N PRO A 127 -5.62 -22.93 28.61
CA PRO A 127 -4.86 -23.77 29.54
C PRO A 127 -3.37 -23.79 29.19
N LEU A 128 -3.02 -23.96 27.92
CA LEU A 128 -1.65 -23.97 27.45
C LEU A 128 -0.96 -22.61 27.66
N LEU A 129 -1.70 -21.51 27.46
CA LEU A 129 -1.21 -20.17 27.76
C LEU A 129 -0.93 -19.99 29.25
N ARG A 130 -1.76 -20.54 30.15
CA ARG A 130 -1.51 -20.54 31.60
C ARG A 130 -0.30 -21.39 31.99
N ASP A 131 -0.06 -22.49 31.29
CA ASP A 131 1.09 -23.37 31.55
C ASP A 131 2.42 -22.71 31.17
N VAL A 132 2.39 -21.83 30.17
CA VAL A 132 3.56 -21.10 29.65
C VAL A 132 3.78 -19.76 30.35
N LEU A 133 2.70 -19.04 30.61
CA LEU A 133 2.71 -17.68 31.16
C LEU A 133 2.43 -17.72 32.67
N HIS A 134 3.49 -17.83 33.47
CA HIS A 134 3.39 -17.78 34.92
C HIS A 134 3.10 -16.36 35.37
N THR A 135 1.84 -16.09 35.73
CA THR A 135 1.39 -14.77 36.17
C THR A 135 0.60 -14.86 37.46
N GLU A 136 0.84 -13.91 38.36
CA GLU A 136 -0.01 -13.68 39.54
C GLU A 136 -1.24 -12.82 39.21
N LEU A 137 -1.27 -12.23 38.02
CA LEU A 137 -2.39 -11.42 37.55
C LEU A 137 -3.50 -12.31 37.05
N GLN A 138 -4.73 -11.81 37.18
CA GLN A 138 -5.90 -12.51 36.69
C GLN A 138 -5.90 -12.51 35.16
N LEU A 139 -5.64 -13.68 34.56
CA LEU A 139 -5.89 -13.92 33.14
C LEU A 139 -7.40 -13.93 32.89
N VAL A 140 -7.90 -12.82 32.35
CA VAL A 140 -9.26 -12.76 31.84
C VAL A 140 -9.22 -13.35 30.44
N ALA A 141 -9.87 -14.51 30.28
CA ALA A 141 -10.12 -15.07 28.96
C ALA A 141 -10.87 -14.03 28.12
N GLY A 142 -10.20 -13.52 27.09
CA GLY A 142 -10.86 -12.78 26.03
C GLY A 142 -11.45 -13.73 25.00
N GLU A 143 -12.09 -13.16 24.01
CA GLU A 143 -12.63 -13.93 22.88
C GLU A 143 -11.47 -14.41 21.98
N ASP A 144 -11.70 -15.48 21.21
CA ASP A 144 -10.77 -16.00 20.19
C ASP A 144 -9.38 -16.45 20.66
N GLY A 145 -9.25 -16.84 21.93
CA GLY A 145 -7.98 -17.35 22.47
C GLY A 145 -6.95 -16.26 22.75
N VAL A 146 -7.38 -14.99 22.75
CA VAL A 146 -6.63 -13.84 23.26
C VAL A 146 -6.94 -13.69 24.74
N ALA A 147 -5.93 -13.64 25.60
CA ALA A 147 -6.09 -13.36 27.02
C ALA A 147 -5.72 -11.90 27.31
N ARG A 148 -6.41 -11.31 28.29
CA ARG A 148 -6.11 -9.97 28.78
C ARG A 148 -5.53 -10.04 30.18
N LEU A 149 -4.46 -9.28 30.38
CA LEU A 149 -3.74 -9.08 31.64
C LEU A 149 -3.77 -7.61 31.99
N THR A 150 -4.06 -7.28 33.25
CA THR A 150 -4.08 -5.89 33.74
C THR A 150 -3.15 -5.75 34.93
N ALA A 151 -2.26 -4.77 34.88
CA ALA A 151 -1.29 -4.47 35.92
C ALA A 151 -1.51 -3.06 36.49
N PRO A 152 -1.16 -2.80 37.75
CA PRO A 152 -1.24 -1.45 38.31
C PRO A 152 -0.25 -0.49 37.62
N ALA A 153 -0.55 0.81 37.67
CA ALA A 153 0.34 1.87 37.19
C ALA A 153 1.77 1.77 37.76
N GLY A 154 2.73 2.27 36.98
CA GLY A 154 4.15 2.14 37.24
C GLY A 154 4.76 0.90 36.59
N ARG A 155 5.97 0.55 37.02
CA ARG A 155 6.65 -0.68 36.60
C ARG A 155 6.17 -1.84 37.46
N SER A 156 5.55 -2.83 36.83
CA SER A 156 4.95 -3.98 37.50
C SER A 156 5.35 -5.27 36.81
N ARG A 157 5.83 -6.25 37.58
CA ARG A 157 6.05 -7.60 37.04
C ARG A 157 4.70 -8.24 36.75
N PHE A 158 4.51 -8.69 35.52
CA PHE A 158 3.23 -9.29 35.10
C PHE A 158 3.37 -10.75 34.68
N ALA A 159 4.55 -11.21 34.26
CA ALA A 159 4.73 -12.58 33.82
C ALA A 159 6.16 -13.11 34.04
N ALA A 160 6.29 -14.43 34.09
CA ALA A 160 7.51 -15.16 33.79
C ALA A 160 7.18 -16.23 32.74
N VAL A 161 8.01 -16.34 31.71
CA VAL A 161 7.79 -17.24 30.57
C VAL A 161 8.91 -18.26 30.49
N ASP A 162 8.55 -19.54 30.58
CA ASP A 162 9.52 -20.65 30.46
C ASP A 162 9.79 -21.02 29.01
N GLY A 163 10.99 -21.57 28.76
CA GLY A 163 11.34 -22.16 27.46
C GLY A 163 11.45 -21.16 26.32
N VAL A 164 11.67 -19.86 26.60
CA VAL A 164 11.88 -18.88 25.53
C VAL A 164 13.26 -19.10 24.89
N SER A 165 13.30 -19.39 23.60
CA SER A 165 14.53 -19.58 22.81
C SER A 165 14.98 -18.29 22.12
N GLN A 166 14.03 -17.51 21.60
CA GLN A 166 14.28 -16.27 20.86
C GLN A 166 13.19 -15.24 21.15
N VAL A 167 13.54 -13.97 21.05
CA VAL A 167 12.63 -12.84 21.22
C VAL A 167 12.69 -11.95 19.98
N MET A 168 11.53 -11.67 19.39
CA MET A 168 11.36 -10.56 18.47
C MET A 168 10.73 -9.39 19.23
N ALA A 169 11.48 -8.32 19.40
CA ALA A 169 11.00 -7.09 20.01
C ALA A 169 10.74 -6.03 18.95
N LEU A 170 9.56 -5.42 18.99
CA LEU A 170 9.30 -4.16 18.28
C LEU A 170 9.46 -3.03 19.29
N GLU A 171 10.51 -2.24 19.16
CA GLU A 171 10.96 -1.26 20.14
C GLU A 171 10.87 0.15 19.57
N SER A 172 10.43 1.11 20.36
CA SER A 172 10.49 2.52 19.95
C SER A 172 11.92 3.05 20.08
N THR A 173 12.42 3.71 19.05
CA THR A 173 13.64 4.53 19.12
C THR A 173 13.32 5.93 19.68
N GLN A 174 14.36 6.70 20.01
CA GLN A 174 14.23 8.01 20.67
C GLN A 174 13.41 9.05 19.88
N ARG A 175 13.34 8.93 18.55
CA ARG A 175 12.69 9.94 17.72
C ARG A 175 11.24 9.57 17.46
N THR A 176 10.92 8.50 16.73
CA THR A 176 9.50 8.20 16.39
C THR A 176 9.28 6.82 15.78
N TRP A 177 10.26 5.92 15.81
CA TRP A 177 10.25 4.75 14.91
C TRP A 177 10.26 3.44 15.68
N HIS A 178 9.47 2.48 15.21
CA HIS A 178 9.61 1.11 15.67
C HIS A 178 10.72 0.45 14.88
N THR A 179 11.72 -0.08 15.57
CA THR A 179 12.67 -1.00 14.98
C THR A 179 12.32 -2.41 15.44
N SER A 180 12.60 -3.38 14.58
CA SER A 180 12.45 -4.78 14.91
C SER A 180 13.80 -5.37 15.30
N ARG A 181 13.89 -6.01 16.47
CA ARG A 181 15.11 -6.66 16.94
C ARG A 181 14.84 -8.12 17.26
N LEU A 182 15.55 -9.01 16.57
CA LEU A 182 15.62 -10.43 16.93
C LEU A 182 16.81 -10.63 17.87
N CYS A 183 16.57 -11.13 19.07
CA CYS A 183 17.63 -11.29 20.06
C CYS A 183 17.41 -12.53 20.94
N ALA A 184 18.46 -12.90 21.68
CA ALA A 184 18.32 -13.89 22.74
C ALA A 184 17.50 -13.32 23.91
N PRO A 185 16.82 -14.15 24.72
CA PRO A 185 16.07 -13.68 25.89
C PRO A 185 16.93 -12.87 26.88
N ALA A 186 18.23 -13.20 26.97
CA ALA A 186 19.16 -12.49 27.83
C ALA A 186 19.41 -11.04 27.38
N GLU A 187 19.25 -10.75 26.08
CA GLU A 187 19.54 -9.47 25.42
C GLU A 187 18.31 -8.56 25.31
N LEU A 188 17.13 -9.03 25.75
CA LEU A 188 15.95 -8.16 25.85
C LEU A 188 16.23 -7.05 26.87
N SER A 189 15.93 -5.81 26.50
CA SER A 189 16.25 -4.64 27.32
C SER A 189 15.35 -4.58 28.56
N SER A 190 15.92 -4.14 29.68
CA SER A 190 15.15 -3.80 30.89
C SER A 190 14.70 -2.34 30.94
N GLU A 191 15.19 -1.53 29.99
CA GLU A 191 14.98 -0.07 29.93
C GLU A 191 14.22 0.37 28.68
N THR A 192 14.39 -0.35 27.57
CA THR A 192 13.78 -0.02 26.29
C THR A 192 12.42 -0.69 26.20
N GLU A 193 11.37 0.10 26.28
CA GLU A 193 9.98 -0.35 26.16
C GLU A 193 9.68 -0.86 24.74
N ALA A 194 9.12 -2.06 24.67
CA ALA A 194 8.58 -2.67 23.46
C ALA A 194 7.06 -2.77 23.56
N PRO A 195 6.27 -2.12 22.69
CA PRO A 195 4.82 -2.32 22.68
C PRO A 195 4.41 -3.71 22.18
N VAL A 196 5.27 -4.39 21.40
CA VAL A 196 5.00 -5.75 20.91
C VAL A 196 6.23 -6.64 21.15
N LEU A 197 5.99 -7.80 21.75
CA LEU A 197 6.97 -8.88 21.88
C LEU A 197 6.40 -10.17 21.27
N LEU A 198 7.20 -10.85 20.46
CA LEU A 198 6.92 -12.21 20.02
C LEU A 198 7.99 -13.14 20.61
N LEU A 199 7.57 -14.15 21.36
CA LEU A 199 8.46 -15.06 22.07
C LEU A 199 8.36 -16.45 21.45
N ARG A 200 9.47 -16.97 20.92
CA ARG A 200 9.54 -18.33 20.39
C ARG A 200 9.80 -19.31 21.54
N LEU A 201 8.94 -20.31 21.68
CA LEU A 201 8.96 -21.25 22.80
C LEU A 201 9.47 -22.64 22.39
N GLU A 202 10.24 -23.26 23.28
CA GLU A 202 10.72 -24.64 23.19
C GLU A 202 9.71 -25.60 23.84
N LEU A 203 8.53 -25.71 23.22
CA LEU A 203 7.51 -26.69 23.59
C LEU A 203 7.57 -27.92 22.67
N PRO A 204 6.96 -29.06 23.03
CA PRO A 204 6.88 -30.25 22.18
C PRO A 204 6.29 -29.97 20.78
N SER A 205 5.49 -28.90 20.67
CA SER A 205 5.08 -28.31 19.39
C SER A 205 5.58 -26.87 19.34
N PRO A 206 6.24 -26.42 18.25
CA PRO A 206 6.78 -25.07 18.17
C PRO A 206 5.66 -24.05 18.30
N ALA A 207 5.78 -23.19 19.31
CA ALA A 207 4.78 -22.18 19.63
C ALA A 207 5.42 -20.79 19.70
N VAL A 208 4.62 -19.79 19.37
CA VAL A 208 4.94 -18.37 19.47
C VAL A 208 3.92 -17.74 20.41
N LEU A 209 4.41 -17.08 21.46
CA LEU A 209 3.61 -16.24 22.33
C LEU A 209 3.69 -14.79 21.85
N VAL A 210 2.55 -14.25 21.45
CA VAL A 210 2.34 -12.85 21.03
C VAL A 210 1.92 -12.04 22.24
N LEU A 211 2.62 -10.95 22.54
CA LEU A 211 2.30 -10.01 23.61
C LEU A 211 2.20 -8.59 23.03
N VAL A 212 1.10 -7.91 23.30
CA VAL A 212 0.85 -6.52 22.86
C VAL A 212 0.44 -5.68 24.07
N ALA A 213 1.25 -4.67 24.42
CA ALA A 213 0.90 -3.69 25.44
C ALA A 213 0.02 -2.59 24.84
N LEU A 214 -1.10 -2.29 25.49
CA LEU A 214 -2.06 -1.30 25.01
C LEU A 214 -1.76 0.08 25.59
N SER A 215 -1.83 1.09 24.73
CA SER A 215 -1.83 2.49 25.16
C SER A 215 -3.23 3.06 25.02
N ASP A 216 -3.95 3.14 26.14
CA ASP A 216 -5.34 3.58 26.19
C ASP A 216 -5.50 5.02 26.72
N THR A 217 -6.73 5.42 27.01
CA THR A 217 -7.02 6.77 27.52
C THR A 217 -6.48 7.01 28.93
N GLN A 218 -6.15 5.96 29.67
CA GLN A 218 -5.75 5.99 31.09
C GLN A 218 -4.26 5.69 31.30
N ALA A 219 -3.61 4.92 30.44
CA ALA A 219 -2.16 4.68 30.49
C ALA A 219 -1.49 4.52 29.12
N SER A 220 -0.25 4.99 28.99
CA SER A 220 0.70 4.49 27.98
C SER A 220 1.42 3.29 28.55
N SER A 221 1.48 2.19 27.80
CA SER A 221 2.09 0.94 28.28
C SER A 221 3.20 0.43 27.37
N GLY A 222 4.26 -0.12 27.98
CA GLY A 222 5.36 -0.79 27.29
C GLY A 222 5.82 -2.05 28.01
N LEU A 223 6.35 -3.02 27.28
CA LEU A 223 6.89 -4.27 27.82
C LEU A 223 8.41 -4.19 27.94
N VAL A 224 8.97 -4.67 29.04
CA VAL A 224 10.42 -4.75 29.25
C VAL A 224 10.80 -6.06 29.94
N LYS A 225 12.08 -6.41 29.91
CA LYS A 225 12.62 -7.48 30.74
C LYS A 225 12.59 -7.09 32.22
N ALA A 226 12.16 -8.01 33.08
CA ALA A 226 12.15 -7.80 34.52
C ALA A 226 13.56 -7.75 35.13
N HIS A 227 13.74 -6.92 36.16
CA HIS A 227 14.95 -6.95 36.97
C HIS A 227 14.92 -8.12 37.96
N GLY A 228 16.01 -8.88 38.06
CA GLY A 228 16.14 -9.95 39.05
C GLY A 228 17.13 -11.05 38.65
N PRO A 229 17.47 -11.96 39.59
CA PRO A 229 18.39 -13.05 39.33
C PRO A 229 17.86 -13.98 38.23
N HIS A 230 18.79 -14.57 37.48
CA HIS A 230 18.51 -15.51 36.40
C HIS A 230 17.74 -16.75 36.90
N SER A 231 16.41 -16.71 36.85
CA SER A 231 15.63 -17.93 36.67
C SER A 231 15.81 -18.45 35.24
N SER A 232 15.58 -19.74 35.01
CA SER A 232 15.46 -20.28 33.65
C SER A 232 14.34 -19.60 32.83
N ALA A 233 13.34 -19.03 33.52
CA ALA A 233 12.26 -18.26 32.92
C ALA A 233 12.67 -16.82 32.56
N LEU A 234 12.14 -16.30 31.44
CA LEU A 234 12.20 -14.89 31.09
C LEU A 234 11.17 -14.10 31.91
N GLY A 235 11.62 -13.30 32.87
CA GLY A 235 10.75 -12.37 33.59
C GLY A 235 10.39 -11.14 32.74
N LEU A 236 9.12 -10.74 32.76
CA LEU A 236 8.60 -9.59 32.03
C LEU A 236 7.88 -8.61 32.95
N ASP A 237 8.22 -7.33 32.80
CA ASP A 237 7.52 -6.22 33.42
C ASP A 237 6.73 -5.44 32.37
N ILE A 238 5.64 -4.82 32.81
CA ILE A 238 4.93 -3.79 32.08
C ILE A 238 5.22 -2.46 32.77
N ILE A 239 5.52 -1.44 31.98
CA ILE A 239 5.63 -0.06 32.42
C ILE A 239 4.34 0.64 31.99
N ALA A 240 3.51 1.02 32.95
CA ALA A 240 2.25 1.71 32.71
C ALA A 240 2.33 3.14 33.25
N SER A 241 2.48 4.11 32.35
CA SER A 241 2.52 5.53 32.71
C SER A 241 1.09 6.10 32.71
N PRO A 242 0.56 6.60 33.84
CA PRO A 242 -0.80 7.12 33.89
C PRO A 242 -0.95 8.33 32.96
N THR A 243 -1.97 8.29 32.09
CA THR A 243 -2.41 9.40 31.25
C THR A 243 -3.69 10.06 31.78
N LEU A 244 -4.48 9.46 32.68
CA LEU A 244 -5.59 10.16 33.34
C LEU A 244 -5.77 9.66 34.79
N GLY A 245 -5.18 10.37 35.76
CA GLY A 245 -5.40 10.14 37.20
C GLY A 245 -4.69 8.92 37.80
N ALA A 246 -4.88 8.71 39.11
CA ALA A 246 -4.13 7.75 39.93
C ALA A 246 -4.63 6.28 39.85
N GLN A 247 -5.66 5.98 39.06
CA GLN A 247 -6.25 4.62 38.94
C GLN A 247 -5.89 3.89 37.63
N ALA A 248 -4.95 4.43 36.85
CA ALA A 248 -4.55 3.83 35.59
C ALA A 248 -4.01 2.39 35.76
N GLN A 249 -4.37 1.51 34.82
CA GLN A 249 -3.86 0.15 34.73
C GLN A 249 -3.22 -0.08 33.37
N GLY A 250 -2.05 -0.69 33.35
CA GLY A 250 -1.45 -1.18 32.11
C GLY A 250 -2.16 -2.44 31.64
N THR A 251 -2.48 -2.52 30.35
CA THR A 251 -3.13 -3.69 29.77
C THR A 251 -2.21 -4.39 28.77
N VAL A 252 -2.08 -5.71 28.89
CA VAL A 252 -1.38 -6.57 27.92
C VAL A 252 -2.35 -7.58 27.36
N LEU A 253 -2.37 -7.71 26.03
CA LEU A 253 -3.04 -8.80 25.33
C LEU A 253 -2.02 -9.88 24.99
N ALA A 254 -2.40 -11.14 25.20
CA ALA A 254 -1.54 -12.30 25.01
C ALA A 254 -2.25 -13.38 24.20
N ALA A 255 -1.57 -13.96 23.22
CA ALA A 255 -2.10 -15.09 22.45
C ALA A 255 -0.99 -16.07 22.09
N LEU A 256 -1.33 -17.36 22.01
CA LEU A 256 -0.41 -18.42 21.62
C LEU A 256 -0.77 -18.93 20.22
N CYS A 257 0.24 -19.14 19.38
CA CYS A 257 0.05 -19.61 18.00
C CYS A 257 1.22 -20.47 17.52
N THR A 258 1.08 -21.07 16.34
CA THR A 258 2.20 -21.65 15.60
C THR A 258 2.92 -20.54 14.80
N PRO A 259 4.17 -20.77 14.35
CA PRO A 259 4.83 -19.83 13.44
C PRO A 259 4.04 -19.53 12.15
N SER A 260 3.28 -20.50 11.62
CA SER A 260 2.44 -20.32 10.42
C SER A 260 1.22 -19.42 10.67
N ASP A 261 0.60 -19.53 11.85
CA ASP A 261 -0.63 -18.81 12.22
C ASP A 261 -0.37 -17.44 12.85
N MET A 262 0.89 -17.06 12.95
CA MET A 262 1.33 -15.91 13.72
C MET A 262 0.80 -14.59 13.19
N GLN A 263 0.85 -14.33 11.88
CA GLN A 263 0.31 -13.08 11.32
C GLN A 263 -1.20 -12.97 11.56
N ALA A 264 -1.94 -14.06 11.37
CA ALA A 264 -3.37 -14.12 11.69
C ALA A 264 -3.62 -13.92 13.19
N THR A 265 -2.73 -14.42 14.05
CA THR A 265 -2.82 -14.23 15.50
C THR A 265 -2.53 -12.80 15.92
N VAL A 266 -1.52 -12.15 15.34
CA VAL A 266 -1.24 -10.73 15.56
C VAL A 266 -2.45 -9.90 15.15
N SER A 267 -3.02 -10.13 13.97
CA SER A 267 -4.25 -9.46 13.52
C SER A 267 -5.40 -9.65 14.52
N ARG A 268 -5.67 -10.88 14.99
CA ARG A 268 -6.68 -11.11 16.05
C ARG A 268 -6.40 -10.36 17.35
N VAL A 269 -5.14 -10.27 17.77
CA VAL A 269 -4.75 -9.53 18.98
C VAL A 269 -4.97 -8.03 18.78
N LEU A 270 -4.66 -7.49 17.59
CA LEU A 270 -4.91 -6.08 17.25
C LEU A 270 -6.40 -5.75 17.14
N ASP A 271 -7.22 -6.67 16.63
CA ASP A 271 -8.68 -6.53 16.65
C ASP A 271 -9.23 -6.49 18.08
N ALA A 272 -8.75 -7.39 18.95
CA ALA A 272 -9.10 -7.39 20.36
C ALA A 272 -8.64 -6.08 21.06
N ALA A 273 -7.46 -5.56 20.69
CA ALA A 273 -6.97 -4.26 21.15
C ALA A 273 -7.90 -3.12 20.73
N ARG A 274 -8.31 -3.10 19.45
CA ARG A 274 -9.22 -2.10 18.88
C ARG A 274 -10.53 -2.05 19.66
N VAL A 275 -11.15 -3.21 19.89
CA VAL A 275 -12.40 -3.31 20.66
C VAL A 275 -12.21 -2.78 22.09
N HIS A 276 -11.12 -3.17 22.76
CA HIS A 276 -10.84 -2.72 24.11
C HIS A 276 -10.64 -1.21 24.20
N LEU A 277 -9.88 -0.63 23.28
CA LEU A 277 -9.56 0.80 23.28
C LEU A 277 -10.80 1.65 23.03
N ILE A 278 -11.70 1.22 22.14
CA ILE A 278 -12.98 1.89 21.90
C ILE A 278 -13.83 1.89 23.18
N GLN A 279 -13.92 0.74 23.87
CA GLN A 279 -14.66 0.63 25.14
C GLN A 279 -14.05 1.53 26.23
N ALA A 280 -12.73 1.57 26.34
CA ALA A 280 -12.02 2.41 27.29
C ALA A 280 -12.26 3.90 27.01
N GLU A 281 -12.26 4.32 25.75
CA GLU A 281 -12.56 5.70 25.36
C GLU A 281 -14.01 6.10 25.69
N GLN A 282 -14.97 5.22 25.41
CA GLN A 282 -16.39 5.47 25.74
C GLN A 282 -16.61 5.61 27.24
N LEU A 283 -15.97 4.75 28.04
CA LEU A 283 -16.02 4.85 29.49
C LEU A 283 -15.42 6.17 29.96
N ALA A 284 -14.25 6.55 29.44
CA ALA A 284 -13.61 7.82 29.77
C ALA A 284 -14.48 9.03 29.40
N TYR A 285 -15.16 8.99 28.25
CA TYR A 285 -16.11 10.04 27.85
C TYR A 285 -17.29 10.15 28.83
N SER A 286 -17.85 9.02 29.27
CA SER A 286 -18.97 8.99 30.22
C SER A 286 -18.60 9.51 31.62
N LEU A 287 -17.32 9.47 31.98
CA LEU A 287 -16.79 9.87 33.27
C LEU A 287 -16.28 11.31 33.32
N ARG A 288 -16.23 12.05 32.20
CA ARG A 288 -15.75 13.45 32.22
C ARG A 288 -16.69 14.33 33.05
N PRO A 289 -16.18 15.05 34.07
CA PRO A 289 -16.91 16.16 34.67
C PRO A 289 -17.19 17.19 33.57
N ARG A 290 -18.41 17.74 33.52
CA ARG A 290 -18.76 18.83 32.60
C ARG A 290 -17.89 20.05 32.88
N LEU A 291 -16.76 20.18 32.19
CA LEU A 291 -16.03 21.44 32.04
C LEU A 291 -16.84 22.32 31.10
N SER A 292 -17.94 22.86 31.61
CA SER A 292 -18.73 23.93 30.99
C SER A 292 -19.47 24.67 32.10
N ALA A 293 -18.72 25.49 32.83
CA ALA A 293 -19.27 26.73 33.37
C ALA A 293 -18.38 27.86 32.83
N PRO A 294 -18.92 28.85 32.10
CA PRO A 294 -18.15 30.04 31.77
C PRO A 294 -17.80 30.74 33.09
N VAL A 295 -16.51 30.92 33.34
CA VAL A 295 -16.05 31.81 34.41
C VAL A 295 -16.43 33.23 33.98
N SER A 296 -17.36 33.83 34.71
CA SER A 296 -17.78 35.22 34.53
C SER A 296 -16.56 36.14 34.72
N PRO A 297 -16.30 37.12 33.85
CA PRO A 297 -15.09 37.95 33.88
C PRO A 297 -15.20 39.09 34.92
N ASP A 298 -15.68 38.78 36.13
CA ASP A 298 -15.78 39.76 37.21
C ASP A 298 -15.29 39.13 38.51
N ARG A 299 -13.98 39.30 38.77
CA ARG A 299 -13.34 39.54 40.09
C ARG A 299 -11.86 39.15 40.06
N LEU A 300 -11.03 40.09 39.61
CA LEU A 300 -9.64 40.20 40.08
C LEU A 300 -9.34 41.68 40.35
N SER A 301 -9.72 42.12 41.54
CA SER A 301 -9.12 43.27 42.22
C SER A 301 -8.60 42.78 43.56
N ASP A 302 -7.42 43.29 43.94
CA ASP A 302 -6.67 43.05 45.18
C ASP A 302 -5.80 41.81 45.27
N SER A 303 -4.54 41.97 44.85
CA SER A 303 -3.44 41.97 45.83
C SER A 303 -2.16 42.47 45.17
N GLY A 304 -1.72 43.66 45.56
CA GLY A 304 -0.45 44.23 45.13
C GLY A 304 0.74 43.55 45.80
N VAL A 305 1.84 43.44 45.04
CA VAL A 305 3.20 43.39 45.59
C VAL A 305 4.09 44.25 44.68
N PHE A 306 4.71 45.24 45.32
CA PHE A 306 5.77 46.11 44.82
C PHE A 306 6.95 45.32 44.24
N CYS A 307 7.52 45.81 43.14
CA CYS A 307 8.96 46.10 43.02
C CYS A 307 9.17 47.18 41.96
N ASP A 308 9.82 48.25 42.40
CA ASP A 308 10.16 49.48 41.70
C ASP A 308 11.57 49.36 41.06
N GLU A 309 11.88 50.34 40.23
CA GLU A 309 13.20 50.79 39.77
C GLU A 309 13.78 50.26 38.43
N SER A 310 13.43 50.98 37.37
CA SER A 310 14.31 52.03 36.77
C SER A 310 14.94 51.82 35.39
N LYS A 311 14.74 52.88 34.58
CA LYS A 311 15.63 53.56 33.62
C LYS A 311 15.55 53.29 32.10
N ASP A 312 14.86 54.23 31.47
CA ASP A 312 15.35 55.20 30.47
C ASP A 312 15.91 54.73 29.12
N SER A 313 15.15 54.99 28.04
CA SER A 313 15.42 55.99 26.98
C SER A 313 14.53 55.67 25.75
N ALA A 314 13.52 56.45 25.39
CA ALA A 314 13.46 57.79 24.80
C ALA A 314 13.37 57.79 23.24
N SER A 315 12.45 58.64 22.75
CA SER A 315 12.06 58.99 21.37
C SER A 315 11.19 57.95 20.63
N GLY A 316 10.00 58.25 20.11
CA GLY A 316 9.29 59.51 19.93
C GLY A 316 8.77 59.60 18.49
N SER A 317 7.47 59.41 18.28
CA SER A 317 6.73 60.03 17.16
C SER A 317 5.23 59.81 17.35
N THR A 318 4.55 60.92 17.60
CA THR A 318 3.11 61.11 17.65
C THR A 318 2.58 61.45 16.26
N ALA A 319 1.49 60.83 15.83
CA ALA A 319 0.48 61.47 14.97
C ALA A 319 -0.88 60.78 15.18
N GLU A 320 -1.84 61.61 15.56
CA GLU A 320 -3.22 61.34 15.96
C GLU A 320 -4.18 61.25 14.73
N PRO A 321 -5.48 60.93 14.95
CA PRO A 321 -6.36 60.27 13.99
C PRO A 321 -7.21 61.25 13.17
N SER A 322 -7.88 60.74 12.13
CA SER A 322 -9.02 61.44 11.52
C SER A 322 -10.22 60.50 11.37
N GLU A 323 -11.28 60.86 12.07
CA GLU A 323 -12.61 60.27 12.04
C GLU A 323 -13.39 60.62 10.76
N ALA A 324 -14.39 59.77 10.53
CA ALA A 324 -15.74 60.06 10.02
C ALA A 324 -15.96 60.40 8.54
N GLY A 325 -16.73 59.52 7.89
CA GLY A 325 -17.50 59.75 6.68
C GLY A 325 -18.60 58.69 6.55
N ASP A 326 -19.77 58.98 7.11
CA ASP A 326 -21.01 58.21 7.00
C ASP A 326 -21.75 58.47 5.68
N GLU A 327 -22.60 57.49 5.32
CA GLU A 327 -23.71 57.45 4.34
C GLU A 327 -23.45 56.93 2.89
N PRO A 328 -24.48 56.35 2.21
CA PRO A 328 -25.42 55.31 2.65
C PRO A 328 -25.59 54.17 1.60
N LEU A 329 -26.36 53.15 1.97
CA LEU A 329 -26.75 51.96 1.20
C LEU A 329 -27.05 52.21 -0.30
N ALA A 330 -26.47 51.37 -1.17
CA ALA A 330 -27.03 51.00 -2.46
C ALA A 330 -27.00 49.47 -2.63
N THR A 331 -28.20 48.90 -2.68
CA THR A 331 -28.55 47.52 -2.94
C THR A 331 -28.14 47.04 -4.32
N GLY A 332 -27.52 45.86 -4.42
CA GLY A 332 -27.53 45.06 -5.65
C GLY A 332 -26.20 44.46 -6.07
N ALA A 333 -25.76 43.39 -5.40
CA ALA A 333 -24.79 42.44 -5.96
C ALA A 333 -25.25 41.02 -5.59
N ARG A 334 -25.63 40.24 -6.61
CA ARG A 334 -25.84 38.80 -6.50
C ARG A 334 -24.48 38.15 -6.24
N SER A 335 -24.36 37.39 -5.15
CA SER A 335 -23.19 36.55 -4.89
C SER A 335 -23.08 35.45 -5.96
N PRO A 336 -21.91 35.22 -6.57
CA PRO A 336 -21.64 34.05 -7.41
C PRO A 336 -21.25 32.86 -6.52
N ALA A 337 -22.11 32.50 -5.57
CA ALA A 337 -21.88 31.38 -4.64
C ALA A 337 -22.68 30.12 -5.00
N ASP A 338 -23.53 30.16 -6.02
CA ASP A 338 -24.34 29.04 -6.49
C ASP A 338 -23.84 28.56 -7.85
N GLU A 339 -22.72 27.82 -7.89
CA GLU A 339 -22.36 26.82 -8.91
C GLU A 339 -20.95 26.24 -8.64
N LEU A 340 -20.75 25.64 -7.48
CA LEU A 340 -19.65 24.67 -7.29
C LEU A 340 -20.29 23.30 -7.06
N PRO A 341 -20.16 22.34 -8.00
CA PRO A 341 -20.69 21.01 -7.81
C PRO A 341 -19.95 20.36 -6.64
N SER A 342 -20.68 20.00 -5.58
CA SER A 342 -20.15 19.14 -4.52
C SER A 342 -19.62 17.86 -5.17
N PRO A 343 -18.32 17.54 -5.06
CA PRO A 343 -17.80 16.34 -5.67
C PRO A 343 -18.36 15.14 -4.89
N THR A 344 -19.22 14.37 -5.53
CA THR A 344 -19.50 12.99 -5.13
C THR A 344 -18.19 12.20 -5.26
N LEU A 345 -17.41 12.15 -4.18
CA LEU A 345 -16.11 11.48 -4.08
C LEU A 345 -16.28 9.96 -3.97
N THR A 346 -16.66 9.30 -5.07
CA THR A 346 -16.66 7.83 -5.20
C THR A 346 -15.46 7.32 -6.01
N GLY A 347 -14.42 8.14 -6.20
CA GLY A 347 -13.19 7.79 -6.92
C GLY A 347 -12.02 7.42 -6.01
N PRO A 348 -10.97 6.74 -6.54
CA PRO A 348 -9.76 6.43 -5.80
C PRO A 348 -9.05 7.72 -5.34
N GLY A 349 -8.74 7.79 -4.04
CA GLY A 349 -8.09 8.94 -3.41
C GLY A 349 -6.71 9.25 -4.00
N PRO A 350 -6.15 10.43 -3.71
CA PRO A 350 -4.89 10.90 -4.30
C PRO A 350 -3.69 10.01 -3.95
N LEU A 351 -3.72 9.23 -2.87
CA LEU A 351 -2.65 8.31 -2.51
C LEU A 351 -2.85 6.87 -3.02
N ASP A 352 -3.81 6.64 -3.92
CA ASP A 352 -4.06 5.32 -4.48
C ASP A 352 -2.93 4.88 -5.43
N ALA A 353 -2.38 3.71 -5.15
CA ALA A 353 -1.33 3.03 -5.91
C ALA A 353 -1.61 2.92 -7.43
N SER A 354 -2.87 2.75 -7.83
CA SER A 354 -3.27 2.59 -9.23
C SER A 354 -3.19 3.89 -10.05
N ARG A 355 -2.99 5.04 -9.39
CA ARG A 355 -2.93 6.35 -10.08
C ARG A 355 -1.60 6.59 -10.78
N GLY A 356 -0.51 6.01 -10.28
CA GLY A 356 0.82 6.10 -10.87
C GLY A 356 1.90 6.43 -9.84
N LEU A 357 3.11 6.72 -10.32
CA LEU A 357 4.21 7.17 -9.46
C LEU A 357 4.00 8.61 -8.99
N ALA A 358 4.64 8.95 -7.88
CA ALA A 358 4.78 10.33 -7.41
C ALA A 358 6.25 10.74 -7.37
N LEU A 359 6.53 12.03 -7.50
CA LEU A 359 7.84 12.61 -7.18
C LEU A 359 7.77 13.24 -5.78
N CYS A 360 8.77 13.01 -4.94
CA CYS A 360 9.02 13.74 -3.71
C CYS A 360 10.27 14.62 -3.87
N THR A 361 10.24 15.86 -3.39
CA THR A 361 11.35 16.81 -3.60
C THR A 361 12.53 16.62 -2.64
N TRP A 362 12.38 15.88 -1.54
CA TRP A 362 13.37 15.80 -0.45
C TRP A 362 14.77 15.40 -0.92
N GLU A 363 14.96 14.17 -1.41
CA GLU A 363 16.26 13.72 -1.95
C GLU A 363 16.47 14.20 -3.39
N ALA A 364 15.39 14.42 -4.14
CA ALA A 364 15.46 14.82 -5.55
C ALA A 364 16.16 16.17 -5.73
N LEU A 365 16.00 17.07 -4.76
CA LEU A 365 16.63 18.39 -4.76
C LEU A 365 17.83 18.50 -3.80
N SER A 366 18.30 17.37 -3.24
CA SER A 366 19.43 17.36 -2.28
C SER A 366 19.20 18.27 -1.06
N HIS A 367 17.98 18.24 -0.51
CA HIS A 367 17.55 19.08 0.63
C HIS A 367 17.63 20.60 0.37
N GLN A 368 17.73 21.01 -0.88
CA GLN A 368 17.60 22.42 -1.26
C GLN A 368 16.13 22.83 -1.27
N ARG A 369 15.87 24.13 -1.07
CA ARG A 369 14.52 24.68 -1.17
C ARG A 369 13.92 24.39 -2.55
N PRO A 370 12.63 24.07 -2.64
CA PRO A 370 12.03 23.57 -3.87
C PRO A 370 11.60 24.72 -4.81
N TYR A 371 12.60 25.43 -5.35
CA TYR A 371 12.37 26.40 -6.41
C TYR A 371 11.67 25.74 -7.62
N LEU A 372 10.72 26.45 -8.22
CA LEU A 372 9.85 25.94 -9.27
C LEU A 372 10.65 25.37 -10.44
N SER A 373 11.66 26.09 -10.93
CA SER A 373 12.54 25.61 -12.01
C SER A 373 13.20 24.28 -11.69
N MET A 374 13.70 24.10 -10.45
CA MET A 374 14.34 22.86 -10.02
C MET A 374 13.36 21.69 -9.94
N VAL A 375 12.14 21.94 -9.48
CA VAL A 375 11.07 20.93 -9.43
C VAL A 375 10.62 20.54 -10.84
N LEU A 376 10.48 21.51 -11.74
CA LEU A 376 10.16 21.24 -13.15
C LEU A 376 11.26 20.42 -13.84
N ASP A 377 12.53 20.70 -13.54
CA ASP A 377 13.67 19.91 -14.06
C ASP A 377 13.66 18.48 -13.50
N ALA A 378 13.39 18.30 -12.21
CA ALA A 378 13.27 16.97 -11.59
C ALA A 378 12.11 16.16 -12.18
N LEU A 379 10.94 16.79 -12.39
CA LEU A 379 9.81 16.16 -13.07
C LEU A 379 10.14 15.79 -14.51
N ALA A 380 10.83 16.66 -15.26
CA ALA A 380 11.26 16.37 -16.62
C ALA A 380 12.19 15.15 -16.69
N ALA A 381 13.15 15.06 -15.76
CA ALA A 381 14.08 13.94 -15.69
C ALA A 381 13.39 12.62 -15.30
N LEU A 382 12.40 12.67 -14.41
CA LEU A 382 11.60 11.49 -14.08
C LEU A 382 10.72 11.07 -15.26
N GLU A 383 10.08 12.02 -15.95
CA GLU A 383 9.25 11.76 -17.14
C GLU A 383 10.08 11.16 -18.29
N GLU A 384 11.35 11.54 -18.47
CA GLU A 384 12.24 10.89 -19.44
C GLU A 384 12.47 9.41 -19.11
N ARG A 385 12.62 9.07 -17.82
CA ARG A 385 12.91 7.70 -17.36
C ARG A 385 11.66 6.83 -17.21
N ALA A 386 10.51 7.45 -16.92
CA ALA A 386 9.23 6.80 -16.68
C ALA A 386 8.08 7.51 -17.41
N PRO A 387 8.05 7.50 -18.76
CA PRO A 387 7.11 8.29 -19.54
C PRO A 387 5.64 7.99 -19.21
N GLY A 388 4.92 9.02 -18.78
CA GLY A 388 3.50 8.98 -18.42
C GLY A 388 3.19 8.21 -17.13
N ALA A 389 4.20 7.87 -16.31
CA ALA A 389 4.00 7.21 -15.01
C ALA A 389 3.78 8.21 -13.88
N THR A 390 4.42 9.38 -13.97
CA THR A 390 4.44 10.39 -12.91
C THR A 390 3.15 11.16 -12.93
N THR A 391 2.39 11.01 -11.86
CA THR A 391 1.01 11.51 -11.77
C THR A 391 0.75 12.30 -10.50
N ALA A 392 1.76 12.42 -9.63
CA ALA A 392 1.71 13.30 -8.48
C ALA A 392 3.07 13.90 -8.15
N LEU A 393 3.02 15.00 -7.40
CA LEU A 393 4.16 15.68 -6.82
C LEU A 393 3.88 15.91 -5.33
N LEU A 394 4.84 15.56 -4.48
CA LEU A 394 4.91 15.95 -3.09
C LEU A 394 6.03 16.97 -2.93
N LEU A 395 5.63 18.20 -2.62
CA LEU A 395 6.51 19.28 -2.21
C LEU A 395 6.88 19.04 -0.74
N ASP A 396 8.03 18.42 -0.51
CA ASP A 396 8.56 18.14 0.83
C ASP A 396 9.12 19.42 1.49
N ASP A 397 9.65 19.31 2.72
CA ASP A 397 10.04 20.45 3.57
C ASP A 397 10.89 21.55 2.86
N GLY A 398 10.75 22.78 3.34
CA GLY A 398 11.42 23.98 2.81
C GLY A 398 10.56 24.88 1.90
N TRP A 399 9.29 24.50 1.67
CA TRP A 399 8.33 25.25 0.85
C TRP A 399 7.55 26.32 1.62
N ALA A 400 7.20 26.02 2.87
CA ALA A 400 6.29 26.83 3.68
C ALA A 400 6.93 28.13 4.19
N CYS A 401 6.09 29.15 4.43
CA CYS A 401 6.46 30.39 5.09
C CYS A 401 6.82 30.13 6.57
N THR A 402 8.11 30.25 6.93
CA THR A 402 8.59 30.09 8.31
C THR A 402 9.34 31.32 8.82
N SER A 403 9.07 31.76 10.05
CA SER A 403 9.83 32.83 10.69
C SER A 403 11.12 32.29 11.33
N SER A 404 12.22 33.03 11.16
CA SER A 404 13.48 32.75 11.85
C SER A 404 13.43 33.28 13.29
N SER A 405 13.23 32.42 14.28
CA SER A 405 13.39 32.82 15.68
C SER A 405 14.82 32.62 16.16
N GLY A 406 15.76 33.47 15.72
CA GLY A 406 17.06 33.74 16.34
C GLY A 406 18.11 32.61 16.50
N PHE A 407 17.71 31.39 16.89
CA PHE A 407 18.56 30.23 17.19
C PHE A 407 17.82 28.87 17.08
N GLY A 408 16.66 28.80 16.41
CA GLY A 408 15.81 27.59 16.33
C GLY A 408 15.55 27.07 14.91
N ARG A 409 14.79 25.98 14.77
CA ARG A 409 14.46 25.32 13.49
C ARG A 409 13.40 26.07 12.65
N GLY A 410 12.97 27.22 13.13
CA GLY A 410 11.90 28.02 12.52
C GLY A 410 10.52 27.63 13.03
N ARG A 411 9.55 28.53 12.85
CA ARG A 411 8.15 28.29 13.20
C ARG A 411 7.28 28.51 11.98
N LEU A 412 6.22 27.73 11.84
CA LEU A 412 5.24 27.92 10.77
C LEU A 412 4.50 29.24 11.00
N ASP A 413 4.62 30.18 10.07
CA ASP A 413 3.90 31.45 10.12
C ASP A 413 2.50 31.27 9.52
N ALA A 414 2.47 30.73 8.31
CA ALA A 414 1.25 30.35 7.62
C ALA A 414 1.58 29.22 6.65
N ALA A 415 0.59 28.40 6.31
CA ALA A 415 0.71 27.38 5.27
C ALA A 415 0.66 28.02 3.85
N CYS A 416 1.45 29.07 3.64
CA CYS A 416 1.68 29.69 2.34
C CYS A 416 3.01 29.24 1.74
N LEU A 417 3.09 29.26 0.41
CA LEU A 417 4.37 29.16 -0.29
C LEU A 417 5.13 30.48 -0.17
N ASP A 418 6.44 30.43 0.11
CA ASP A 418 7.32 31.59 -0.05
C ASP A 418 7.36 32.02 -1.53
N PRO A 419 6.92 33.25 -1.88
CA PRO A 419 6.89 33.73 -3.26
C PRO A 419 8.23 33.67 -3.99
N ALA A 420 9.37 33.69 -3.27
CA ALA A 420 10.69 33.54 -3.87
C ALA A 420 10.89 32.17 -4.55
N LEU A 421 10.12 31.15 -4.15
CA LEU A 421 10.20 29.80 -4.73
C LEU A 421 9.62 29.72 -6.14
N LEU A 422 8.86 30.72 -6.60
CA LEU A 422 8.39 30.77 -7.98
C LEU A 422 9.51 31.05 -9.00
N ASP A 423 10.66 31.55 -8.56
CA ASP A 423 11.86 31.91 -9.36
C ASP A 423 11.59 32.67 -10.68
N ALA A 424 10.44 33.34 -10.75
CA ALA A 424 9.91 34.08 -11.89
C ALA A 424 9.35 35.44 -11.42
N PRO A 425 9.05 36.38 -12.34
CA PRO A 425 8.35 37.61 -11.99
C PRO A 425 7.03 37.30 -11.27
N ALA A 426 6.61 38.19 -10.36
CA ALA A 426 5.43 37.98 -9.53
C ALA A 426 4.21 37.54 -10.38
N PRO A 427 3.48 36.49 -9.95
CA PRO A 427 2.35 35.95 -10.69
C PRO A 427 1.20 36.97 -10.80
N GLU A 428 0.32 36.79 -11.79
CA GLU A 428 -0.94 37.55 -11.88
C GLU A 428 -1.93 37.15 -10.77
N ASP A 429 -1.82 35.92 -10.27
CA ASP A 429 -2.59 35.39 -9.14
C ASP A 429 -1.95 35.85 -7.81
N PRO A 430 -2.73 36.39 -6.85
CA PRO A 430 -2.21 36.74 -5.53
C PRO A 430 -1.67 35.54 -4.73
N ASP A 431 -2.07 34.30 -5.02
CA ASP A 431 -1.60 33.11 -4.32
C ASP A 431 -0.39 32.46 -5.03
N ALA A 432 0.75 32.49 -4.34
CA ALA A 432 2.00 31.93 -4.85
C ALA A 432 1.96 30.39 -4.97
N LEU A 433 1.26 29.68 -4.07
CA LEU A 433 1.13 28.23 -4.12
C LEU A 433 0.23 27.81 -5.28
N ALA A 434 -0.91 28.49 -5.46
CA ALA A 434 -1.81 28.23 -6.59
C ALA A 434 -1.11 28.46 -7.94
N SER A 435 -0.29 29.52 -8.02
CA SER A 435 0.56 29.79 -9.19
C SER A 435 1.59 28.69 -9.45
N TYR A 436 2.23 28.20 -8.40
CA TYR A 436 3.21 27.12 -8.48
C TYR A 436 2.58 25.83 -9.00
N ILE A 437 1.43 25.43 -8.42
CA ILE A 437 0.67 24.25 -8.82
C ILE A 437 0.20 24.37 -10.27
N SER A 438 -0.30 25.54 -10.66
CA SER A 438 -0.74 25.82 -12.03
C SER A 438 0.41 25.66 -13.03
N ALA A 439 1.60 26.17 -12.73
CA ALA A 439 2.77 26.02 -13.59
C ALA A 439 3.21 24.54 -13.73
N VAL A 440 3.13 23.76 -12.65
CA VAL A 440 3.38 22.30 -12.69
C VAL A 440 2.36 21.59 -13.59
N HIS A 441 1.07 21.86 -13.42
CA HIS A 441 0.01 21.24 -14.22
C HIS A 441 0.07 21.65 -15.70
N GLU A 442 0.42 22.90 -16.00
CA GLU A 442 0.60 23.38 -17.38
C GLU A 442 1.74 22.62 -18.07
N ARG A 443 2.87 22.43 -17.37
CA ARG A 443 4.05 21.77 -17.94
C ARG A 443 3.93 20.24 -17.96
N PHE A 444 3.31 19.66 -16.95
CA PHE A 444 3.15 18.22 -16.76
C PHE A 444 1.69 17.84 -16.50
N PRO A 445 0.82 17.84 -17.53
CA PRO A 445 -0.62 17.56 -17.36
C PRO A 445 -0.95 16.15 -16.83
N ALA A 446 0.03 15.23 -16.83
CA ALA A 446 -0.10 13.92 -16.22
C ALA A 446 -0.07 13.98 -14.68
N VAL A 447 0.61 14.97 -14.11
CA VAL A 447 0.60 15.27 -12.67
C VAL A 447 -0.76 15.87 -12.33
N ARG A 448 -1.57 15.11 -11.60
CA ARG A 448 -2.95 15.47 -11.23
C ARG A 448 -3.11 15.74 -9.75
N ASP A 449 -2.32 15.04 -8.95
CA ASP A 449 -2.38 15.14 -7.49
C ASP A 449 -1.15 15.92 -7.03
N PHE A 450 -1.37 17.05 -6.37
CA PHE A 450 -0.31 17.83 -5.73
C PHE A 450 -0.43 17.69 -4.23
N GLY A 451 0.68 17.47 -3.54
CA GLY A 451 0.72 17.37 -2.10
C GLY A 451 1.85 18.17 -1.49
N VAL A 452 1.69 18.50 -0.21
CA VAL A 452 2.68 19.26 0.56
C VAL A 452 3.02 18.55 1.86
N TRP A 453 4.24 18.76 2.33
CA TRP A 453 4.68 18.33 3.64
C TRP A 453 4.31 19.35 4.72
N LEU A 454 3.89 18.86 5.89
CA LEU A 454 3.54 19.66 7.06
C LEU A 454 4.02 18.96 8.33
N THR A 455 4.29 19.75 9.38
CA THR A 455 4.40 19.24 10.75
C THR A 455 3.86 20.26 11.75
N LEU A 456 3.49 19.81 12.96
CA LEU A 456 3.28 20.72 14.10
C LEU A 456 4.57 20.96 14.88
N ILE A 457 5.47 19.98 14.91
CA ILE A 457 6.66 19.96 15.76
C ILE A 457 7.81 19.15 15.13
N GLY A 458 8.93 19.02 15.84
CA GLY A 458 10.07 18.22 15.40
C GLY A 458 10.97 19.04 14.51
N TYR A 459 10.72 19.06 13.21
CA TYR A 459 11.48 19.92 12.28
C TYR A 459 11.16 21.41 12.46
N TRP A 460 10.02 21.75 13.06
CA TRP A 460 9.66 23.12 13.43
C TRP A 460 9.53 23.26 14.94
N ASP A 461 9.81 24.44 15.45
CA ASP A 461 9.61 24.82 16.85
C ASP A 461 8.17 25.31 17.10
N GLY A 462 7.21 24.69 16.40
CA GLY A 462 5.80 25.03 16.46
C GLY A 462 5.34 26.03 15.41
N VAL A 463 4.27 26.75 15.74
CA VAL A 463 3.63 27.79 14.94
C VAL A 463 3.92 29.17 15.54
N SER A 464 3.99 30.21 14.72
CA SER A 464 4.28 31.58 15.19
C SER A 464 3.03 32.47 15.27
N ALA A 465 1.96 32.12 14.57
CA ALA A 465 0.85 33.03 14.34
C ALA A 465 -0.29 32.84 15.36
N GLU A 466 -0.53 33.88 16.16
CA GLU A 466 -1.69 34.00 17.07
C GLU A 466 -3.00 34.20 16.31
N GLU A 467 -2.97 34.38 14.98
CA GLU A 467 -4.17 34.56 14.15
C GLU A 467 -5.14 33.36 14.20
N TYR A 468 -4.65 32.20 14.64
CA TYR A 468 -5.43 30.98 14.81
C TYR A 468 -5.97 30.80 16.24
N GLY A 469 -5.70 31.75 17.13
CA GLY A 469 -6.08 31.71 18.55
C GLY A 469 -4.88 31.63 19.50
N PRO A 470 -5.12 31.42 20.80
CA PRO A 470 -4.07 31.31 21.79
C PRO A 470 -3.09 30.18 21.47
N LEU A 471 -1.82 30.38 21.85
CA LEU A 471 -0.75 29.40 21.74
C LEU A 471 -0.41 28.81 23.10
N GLN A 472 -0.08 27.52 23.11
CA GLN A 472 0.41 26.77 24.25
C GLN A 472 1.91 26.51 24.10
N ARG A 473 2.68 26.87 25.13
CA ARG A 473 4.11 26.53 25.19
C ARG A 473 4.30 25.06 25.54
N ALA A 474 5.23 24.43 24.85
CA ALA A 474 5.65 23.06 25.09
C ALA A 474 7.18 22.91 25.07
N THR A 475 7.69 21.91 25.76
CA THR A 475 9.09 21.46 25.66
C THR A 475 9.12 20.07 25.05
N LEU A 476 9.93 19.89 24.01
CA LEU A 476 10.15 18.63 23.32
C LEU A 476 11.57 18.13 23.59
N GLN A 477 11.75 16.82 23.61
CA GLN A 477 13.09 16.23 23.65
C GLN A 477 13.62 16.12 22.22
N GLY A 478 14.46 17.07 21.83
CA GLY A 478 15.14 17.07 20.54
C GLY A 478 16.46 16.29 20.58
N PRO A 479 17.07 16.06 19.40
CA PRO A 479 18.40 15.46 19.25
C PRO A 479 19.49 16.15 20.06
N ASP A 480 19.41 17.48 20.08
CA ASP A 480 20.39 18.39 20.68
C ASP A 480 19.97 18.80 22.10
N GLY A 481 18.98 18.11 22.67
CA GLY A 481 18.41 18.37 23.98
C GLY A 481 17.01 19.00 23.92
N PRO A 482 16.50 19.46 25.08
CA PRO A 482 15.18 20.05 25.17
C PRO A 482 15.04 21.30 24.29
N CYS A 483 13.96 21.38 23.53
CA CYS A 483 13.64 22.54 22.68
C CYS A 483 12.24 23.07 23.02
N GLU A 484 12.08 24.39 23.00
CA GLU A 484 10.77 25.02 23.18
C GLU A 484 9.99 25.02 21.86
N ALA A 485 8.71 24.67 21.92
CA ALA A 485 7.78 24.77 20.82
C ALA A 485 6.54 25.58 21.22
N LEU A 486 5.97 26.31 20.26
CA LEU A 486 4.67 26.97 20.42
C LEU A 486 3.62 26.22 19.62
N LEU A 487 2.63 25.66 20.29
CA LEU A 487 1.57 24.88 19.65
C LEU A 487 0.25 25.65 19.70
N PRO A 488 -0.72 25.42 18.78
CA PRO A 488 -2.07 25.93 18.98
C PRO A 488 -2.61 25.44 20.33
N ALA A 489 -3.27 26.30 21.10
CA ALA A 489 -3.96 25.85 22.31
C ALA A 489 -5.02 24.78 21.96
N ILE A 490 -5.39 23.95 22.94
CA ILE A 490 -6.24 22.79 22.68
C ILE A 490 -7.61 23.19 22.10
N GLU A 491 -8.15 24.32 22.53
CA GLU A 491 -9.38 24.95 22.04
C GLU A 491 -9.27 25.55 20.63
N SER A 492 -8.06 25.80 20.16
CA SER A 492 -7.77 26.41 18.85
C SER A 492 -7.46 25.37 17.77
N LEU A 493 -7.23 24.10 18.12
CA LEU A 493 -6.78 23.06 17.21
C LEU A 493 -7.72 22.82 16.01
N ASP A 494 -9.04 22.79 16.25
CA ASP A 494 -10.03 22.59 15.18
C ASP A 494 -9.98 23.76 14.18
N ALA A 495 -9.96 25.00 14.67
CA ALA A 495 -9.90 26.20 13.83
C ALA A 495 -8.55 26.31 13.07
N PHE A 496 -7.45 25.98 13.74
CA PHE A 496 -6.12 25.96 13.15
C PHE A 496 -6.08 25.01 11.95
N TRP A 497 -6.50 23.76 12.13
CA TRP A 497 -6.45 22.77 11.06
C TRP A 497 -7.47 23.01 9.95
N ASP A 498 -8.67 23.48 10.27
CA ASP A 498 -9.68 23.85 9.27
C ASP A 498 -9.17 24.97 8.37
N LYS A 499 -8.62 26.04 8.93
CA LYS A 499 -8.08 27.16 8.14
C LYS A 499 -6.84 26.72 7.34
N THR A 500 -5.94 25.96 7.96
CA THR A 500 -4.71 25.46 7.31
C THR A 500 -5.03 24.57 6.12
N LEU A 501 -5.81 23.50 6.31
CA LEU A 501 -6.10 22.54 5.24
C LEU A 501 -7.11 23.10 4.24
N GLY A 502 -8.02 23.99 4.67
CA GLY A 502 -8.91 24.73 3.78
C GLY A 502 -8.15 25.60 2.79
N GLY A 503 -7.21 26.43 3.27
CA GLY A 503 -6.38 27.27 2.41
C GLY A 503 -5.52 26.45 1.43
N LEU A 504 -4.96 25.32 1.88
CA LEU A 504 -4.21 24.42 1.00
C LEU A 504 -5.10 23.81 -0.09
N ALA A 505 -6.31 23.36 0.27
CA ALA A 505 -7.26 22.82 -0.70
C ALA A 505 -7.70 23.87 -1.72
N GLU A 506 -7.94 25.11 -1.28
CA GLU A 506 -8.26 26.25 -2.16
C GLU A 506 -7.13 26.56 -3.15
N ALA A 507 -5.87 26.44 -2.73
CA ALA A 507 -4.70 26.58 -3.61
C ALA A 507 -4.52 25.40 -4.61
N GLY A 508 -5.27 24.30 -4.43
CA GLY A 508 -5.22 23.12 -5.30
C GLY A 508 -4.41 21.94 -4.75
N VAL A 509 -4.03 21.96 -3.47
CA VAL A 509 -3.44 20.79 -2.80
C VAL A 509 -4.49 19.70 -2.64
N THR A 510 -4.10 18.47 -2.96
CA THR A 510 -4.97 17.29 -2.95
C THR A 510 -4.63 16.29 -1.84
N PHE A 511 -3.39 16.26 -1.35
CA PHE A 511 -2.96 15.39 -0.25
C PHE A 511 -1.86 16.04 0.60
N VAL A 512 -1.62 15.51 1.79
CA VAL A 512 -0.57 16.01 2.69
C VAL A 512 0.28 14.88 3.25
N LYS A 513 1.57 15.16 3.46
CA LYS A 513 2.44 14.35 4.31
C LYS A 513 2.54 15.05 5.66
N LEU A 514 1.94 14.47 6.69
CA LEU A 514 2.04 14.99 8.06
C LEU A 514 3.16 14.27 8.79
N ASP A 515 4.19 14.99 9.20
CA ASP A 515 5.43 14.43 9.75
C ASP A 515 5.57 14.61 11.27
N ALA A 516 6.60 13.99 11.84
CA ALA A 516 6.99 14.03 13.25
C ALA A 516 5.85 13.76 14.25
N GLN A 517 4.81 13.04 13.84
CA GLN A 517 3.57 12.91 14.64
C GLN A 517 3.78 12.17 15.95
N GLY A 518 4.70 11.21 15.98
CA GLY A 518 5.05 10.45 17.19
C GLY A 518 5.80 11.29 18.23
N GLU A 519 6.43 12.40 17.84
CA GLU A 519 7.20 13.24 18.78
C GLU A 519 6.29 13.93 19.80
N LEU A 520 5.02 14.13 19.46
CA LEU A 520 4.03 14.75 20.34
C LEU A 520 3.84 13.94 21.62
N ALA A 521 4.09 12.62 21.58
CA ALA A 521 4.03 11.76 22.76
C ALA A 521 5.12 12.07 23.80
N SER A 522 6.21 12.73 23.39
CA SER A 522 7.34 13.09 24.27
C SER A 522 7.25 14.51 24.84
N MET A 523 6.32 15.33 24.34
CA MET A 523 6.22 16.74 24.71
C MET A 523 5.81 16.96 26.17
N ARG A 524 6.14 18.13 26.71
CA ARG A 524 5.68 18.62 28.02
C ARG A 524 5.01 19.97 27.84
N LEU A 525 3.78 20.14 28.32
CA LEU A 525 3.11 21.43 28.26
C LEU A 525 3.56 22.30 29.44
N GLU A 526 3.82 23.58 29.19
CA GLU A 526 4.11 24.53 30.26
C GLU A 526 2.87 24.70 31.18
N GLY A 527 3.10 24.73 32.50
CA GLY A 527 2.03 24.81 33.50
C GLY A 527 1.45 23.46 33.91
N SER A 528 1.78 22.38 33.20
CA SER A 528 1.39 21.01 33.57
C SER A 528 2.12 20.59 34.85
N SER A 529 1.37 20.49 35.95
CA SER A 529 1.89 20.10 37.27
C SER A 529 2.01 18.58 37.44
N SER A 530 1.44 17.80 36.52
CA SER A 530 1.34 16.35 36.58
C SER A 530 1.64 15.75 35.21
N PHE A 531 2.69 14.94 35.12
CA PHE A 531 3.10 14.26 33.89
C PHE A 531 1.95 13.43 33.29
N GLY A 532 1.63 13.66 32.02
CA GLY A 532 0.99 12.68 31.15
C GLY A 532 -0.49 12.88 30.87
N SER A 533 -1.20 13.72 31.64
CA SER A 533 -2.66 13.85 31.47
C SER A 533 -3.14 14.94 30.55
N GLU A 534 -2.54 16.11 30.63
CA GLU A 534 -2.83 17.21 29.72
C GLU A 534 -2.16 16.96 28.37
N GLU A 535 -0.94 16.42 28.35
CA GLU A 535 -0.20 16.10 27.13
C GLU A 535 -0.93 15.02 26.31
N ALA A 536 -1.37 13.92 26.93
CA ALA A 536 -2.10 12.87 26.21
C ALA A 536 -3.44 13.37 25.67
N LEU A 537 -4.10 14.27 26.40
CA LEU A 537 -5.37 14.87 25.97
C LEU A 537 -5.15 15.82 24.79
N TYR A 538 -4.08 16.60 24.82
CA TYR A 538 -3.63 17.43 23.70
C TYR A 538 -3.30 16.59 22.47
N VAL A 539 -2.46 15.55 22.60
CA VAL A 539 -2.09 14.66 21.47
C VAL A 539 -3.34 14.15 20.77
N ARG A 540 -4.32 13.62 21.53
CA ARG A 540 -5.58 13.12 20.97
C ARG A 540 -6.41 14.22 20.31
N ALA A 541 -6.50 15.39 20.93
CA ALA A 541 -7.24 16.52 20.35
C ALA A 541 -6.61 16.99 19.04
N ALA A 542 -5.28 17.09 18.99
CA ALA A 542 -4.55 17.52 17.80
C ALA A 542 -4.70 16.53 16.64
N GLN A 543 -4.65 15.23 16.95
CA GLN A 543 -4.88 14.16 15.99
C GLN A 543 -6.31 14.17 15.46
N ARG A 544 -7.31 14.26 16.35
CA ARG A 544 -8.73 14.33 15.97
C ARG A 544 -9.03 15.56 15.10
N ALA A 545 -8.53 16.73 15.50
CA ALA A 545 -8.73 17.98 14.78
C ALA A 545 -8.14 17.89 13.36
N PHE A 546 -6.90 17.40 13.24
CA PHE A 546 -6.27 17.16 11.94
C PHE A 546 -7.05 16.15 11.08
N ASP A 547 -7.35 14.96 11.61
CA ASP A 547 -8.02 13.90 10.85
C ASP A 547 -9.42 14.37 10.38
N THR A 548 -10.11 15.19 11.19
CA THR A 548 -11.40 15.82 10.86
C THR A 548 -11.26 16.84 9.73
N ALA A 549 -10.31 17.76 9.84
CA ALA A 549 -10.06 18.78 8.83
C ALA A 549 -9.58 18.16 7.51
N ALA A 550 -8.67 17.18 7.55
CA ALA A 550 -8.18 16.47 6.38
C ALA A 550 -9.31 15.74 5.65
N SER A 551 -10.16 15.03 6.40
CA SER A 551 -11.35 14.38 5.85
C SER A 551 -12.30 15.38 5.18
N ARG A 552 -12.46 16.58 5.75
CA ARG A 552 -13.35 17.63 5.23
C ARG A 552 -12.82 18.28 3.96
N HIS A 553 -11.53 18.64 3.93
CA HIS A 553 -10.95 19.48 2.88
C HIS A 553 -10.26 18.69 1.76
N LEU A 554 -9.65 17.55 2.08
CA LEU A 554 -8.87 16.75 1.13
C LEU A 554 -9.55 15.42 0.77
N GLY A 555 -10.48 14.96 1.61
CA GLY A 555 -11.20 13.70 1.43
C GLY A 555 -10.45 12.48 1.99
N PRO A 556 -10.98 11.26 1.76
CA PRO A 556 -10.38 10.03 2.27
C PRO A 556 -9.07 9.69 1.54
N ASN A 557 -8.17 8.96 2.21
CA ASN A 557 -6.89 8.51 1.65
C ASN A 557 -6.03 9.65 1.08
N ALA A 558 -6.04 10.82 1.74
CA ALA A 558 -5.28 12.01 1.34
C ALA A 558 -4.15 12.36 2.31
N VAL A 559 -3.83 11.48 3.25
CA VAL A 559 -2.78 11.71 4.26
C VAL A 559 -1.72 10.62 4.21
N ILE A 560 -0.46 11.03 4.15
CA ILE A 560 0.70 10.21 4.51
C ILE A 560 1.01 10.50 5.97
N HIS A 561 0.70 9.55 6.85
CA HIS A 561 1.05 9.60 8.26
C HIS A 561 2.52 9.23 8.42
N CYS A 562 3.38 10.25 8.37
CA CYS A 562 4.81 10.12 8.48
C CYS A 562 5.27 10.23 9.94
N MET A 563 6.23 9.38 10.31
CA MET A 563 6.77 9.29 11.68
C MET A 563 5.68 9.18 12.76
N ALA A 564 4.57 8.52 12.41
CA ALA A 564 3.39 8.40 13.25
C ALA A 564 3.38 7.14 14.11
N MET A 565 4.51 6.43 14.21
CA MET A 565 4.67 5.19 14.97
C MET A 565 5.57 5.41 16.19
N GLY A 566 5.25 6.36 17.05
CA GLY A 566 5.87 6.61 18.35
C GLY A 566 5.45 5.61 19.44
N LYS A 567 5.98 5.78 20.66
CA LYS A 567 5.96 4.78 21.76
C LYS A 567 4.64 4.05 22.02
N GLY A 568 3.49 4.73 21.89
CA GLY A 568 2.18 4.11 22.12
C GLY A 568 1.47 3.62 20.85
N GLN A 569 2.02 3.88 19.66
CA GLN A 569 1.24 3.91 18.43
C GLN A 569 0.89 2.58 17.78
N PRO A 570 1.66 1.46 17.77
CA PRO A 570 1.20 0.24 17.08
C PRO A 570 -0.04 -0.41 17.75
N ALA A 571 -0.33 -0.07 19.00
CA ALA A 571 -1.49 -0.54 19.75
C ALA A 571 -2.26 0.62 20.39
N SER A 572 -2.31 1.75 19.68
CA SER A 572 -3.13 2.91 20.05
C SER A 572 -4.46 2.90 19.31
N LEU A 573 -5.45 3.63 19.84
CA LEU A 573 -6.71 3.81 19.14
C LEU A 573 -6.50 4.43 17.76
N ARG A 574 -5.53 5.35 17.59
CA ARG A 574 -5.27 5.98 16.29
C ARG A 574 -4.81 4.98 15.23
N ALA A 575 -3.80 4.17 15.53
CA ALA A 575 -3.31 3.18 14.57
C ALA A 575 -4.26 2.01 14.35
N LEU A 576 -5.29 1.86 15.19
CA LEU A 576 -6.33 0.84 15.03
C LEU A 576 -7.67 1.46 14.61
N ALA A 577 -7.77 2.78 14.45
CA ALA A 577 -9.01 3.43 14.07
C ALA A 577 -9.16 3.47 12.55
N PRO A 578 -10.38 3.19 12.03
CA PRO A 578 -10.68 3.44 10.62
C PRO A 578 -10.64 4.92 10.25
N ALA A 579 -10.67 5.84 11.22
CA ALA A 579 -10.76 7.28 10.96
C ALA A 579 -9.48 7.90 10.38
N SER A 580 -8.33 7.23 10.52
CA SER A 580 -7.03 7.67 10.00
C SER A 580 -6.66 6.96 8.69
N THR A 581 -7.61 6.90 7.75
CA THR A 581 -7.42 6.27 6.43
C THR A 581 -6.31 6.99 5.66
N GLY A 582 -5.33 6.25 5.17
CA GLY A 582 -4.20 6.80 4.45
C GLY A 582 -2.99 5.86 4.45
N GLN A 583 -1.86 6.41 4.03
CA GLN A 583 -0.59 5.70 4.04
C GLN A 583 0.12 5.96 5.35
N TRP A 584 0.76 4.94 5.92
CA TRP A 584 1.41 5.02 7.21
C TRP A 584 2.86 4.59 7.07
N ARG A 585 3.78 5.51 7.29
CA ARG A 585 5.20 5.20 7.19
C ARG A 585 5.57 4.12 8.22
N SER A 586 6.07 2.99 7.73
CA SER A 586 6.45 1.82 8.52
C SER A 586 7.96 1.68 8.70
N THR A 587 8.73 2.61 8.14
CA THR A 587 10.19 2.65 8.20
C THR A 587 10.73 3.97 8.73
N ASP A 588 12.02 3.97 9.03
CA ASP A 588 12.85 5.16 9.06
C ASP A 588 12.97 5.79 7.65
N ASP A 589 13.48 7.01 7.59
CA ASP A 589 13.88 7.70 6.36
C ASP A 589 14.93 6.86 5.61
N ILE A 590 14.77 6.79 4.30
CA ILE A 590 15.80 6.25 3.43
C ILE A 590 17.07 7.10 3.53
N VAL A 591 18.23 6.44 3.55
CA VAL A 591 19.54 7.10 3.47
C VAL A 591 20.24 6.59 2.20
N PRO A 592 20.04 7.24 1.05
CA PRO A 592 20.61 6.79 -0.22
C PRO A 592 22.12 6.60 -0.13
N GLY A 593 22.60 5.45 -0.59
CA GLY A 593 24.03 5.12 -0.66
C GLY A 593 24.60 4.56 0.65
N HIS A 594 23.81 4.48 1.71
CA HIS A 594 24.20 3.83 2.96
C HIS A 594 23.66 2.40 3.01
N THR A 595 24.42 1.45 2.46
CA THR A 595 24.05 0.04 2.30
C THR A 595 23.52 -0.62 3.58
N ASP A 596 24.11 -0.31 4.73
CA ASP A 596 23.64 -0.81 6.04
C ASP A 596 22.26 -0.25 6.42
N ALA A 597 21.96 1.01 6.12
CA ALA A 597 20.65 1.61 6.42
C ALA A 597 19.59 1.01 5.48
N ALA A 598 19.93 0.89 4.19
CA ALA A 598 19.08 0.28 3.17
C ALA A 598 18.63 -1.14 3.54
N ARG A 599 19.55 -1.99 4.03
CA ARG A 599 19.21 -3.37 4.44
C ARG A 599 18.39 -3.42 5.73
N TRP A 600 18.69 -2.57 6.72
CA TRP A 600 17.91 -2.52 7.97
C TRP A 600 16.50 -2.01 7.74
N LEU A 601 16.32 -1.05 6.84
CA LEU A 601 15.01 -0.56 6.41
C LEU A 601 14.12 -1.71 5.90
N LEU A 602 14.65 -2.56 5.00
CA LEU A 602 13.93 -3.73 4.48
C LEU A 602 13.53 -4.70 5.61
N VAL A 603 14.44 -4.99 6.53
CA VAL A 603 14.20 -5.89 7.66
C VAL A 603 13.12 -5.35 8.59
N HIS A 604 13.21 -4.07 8.96
CA HIS A 604 12.25 -3.42 9.84
C HIS A 604 10.87 -3.35 9.19
N ALA A 605 10.76 -2.87 7.94
CA ALA A 605 9.50 -2.86 7.20
C ALA A 605 8.86 -4.24 7.13
N ALA A 606 9.63 -5.26 6.74
CA ALA A 606 9.11 -6.62 6.55
C ALA A 606 8.63 -7.26 7.85
N ARG A 607 9.23 -6.92 9.00
CA ARG A 607 8.80 -7.43 10.31
C ARG A 607 7.64 -6.62 10.90
N ILE A 608 7.59 -5.32 10.64
CA ILE A 608 6.53 -4.43 11.14
C ILE A 608 5.25 -4.56 10.32
N VAL A 609 5.33 -5.05 9.07
CA VAL A 609 4.15 -5.24 8.19
C VAL A 609 3.02 -6.07 8.83
N MET A 610 3.35 -7.00 9.74
CA MET A 610 2.35 -7.80 10.46
C MET A 610 1.45 -7.00 11.39
N LEU A 611 1.85 -5.76 11.73
CA LEU A 611 1.03 -4.84 12.52
C LEU A 611 -0.04 -4.14 11.69
N PHE A 612 -0.01 -4.31 10.36
CA PHE A 612 -0.99 -3.76 9.45
C PHE A 612 -1.98 -4.87 9.10
N ASP A 613 -3.21 -4.73 9.59
CA ASP A 613 -4.32 -5.68 9.37
C ASP A 613 -5.13 -5.38 8.09
N GLY A 614 -4.67 -4.40 7.30
CA GLY A 614 -5.35 -3.92 6.10
C GLY A 614 -6.15 -2.62 6.30
N SER A 615 -6.33 -2.13 7.54
CA SER A 615 -7.00 -0.83 7.75
C SER A 615 -6.14 0.38 7.33
N HIS A 616 -4.83 0.20 7.24
CA HIS A 616 -3.87 1.22 6.82
C HIS A 616 -2.90 0.63 5.81
N GLN A 617 -2.43 1.45 4.87
CA GLN A 617 -1.43 1.02 3.89
C GLN A 617 -0.03 1.31 4.42
N PRO A 618 0.79 0.30 4.74
CA PRO A 618 2.15 0.55 5.21
C PRO A 618 3.02 1.12 4.09
N ASP A 619 3.66 2.25 4.34
CA ASP A 619 4.53 2.96 3.42
C ASP A 619 6.01 2.73 3.81
N ALA A 620 6.80 2.16 2.90
CA ALA A 620 8.22 1.87 3.09
C ALA A 620 9.14 3.04 2.70
N ASP A 621 8.61 4.26 2.76
CA ASP A 621 9.26 5.52 2.39
C ASP A 621 9.63 5.62 0.89
N MET A 622 10.22 6.74 0.50
CA MET A 622 10.53 7.09 -0.89
C MET A 622 11.44 6.04 -1.56
N LEU A 623 11.29 5.85 -2.86
CA LEU A 623 12.21 5.11 -3.72
C LEU A 623 13.28 6.07 -4.27
N CYS A 624 14.52 5.89 -3.83
CA CYS A 624 15.68 6.54 -4.43
C CYS A 624 16.52 5.50 -5.19
N THR A 625 16.64 5.71 -6.49
CA THR A 625 17.46 4.93 -7.42
C THR A 625 18.71 5.70 -7.87
N SER A 626 18.77 7.01 -7.60
CA SER A 626 19.94 7.85 -7.83
C SER A 626 20.98 7.73 -6.72
N ASN A 627 22.28 7.77 -7.05
CA ASN A 627 23.41 7.66 -6.12
C ASN A 627 23.47 6.36 -5.29
N VAL A 628 22.82 5.30 -5.76
CA VAL A 628 22.90 3.95 -5.16
C VAL A 628 23.38 2.94 -6.21
N GLY A 629 23.92 1.81 -5.77
CA GLY A 629 24.30 0.74 -6.69
C GLY A 629 23.07 0.12 -7.39
N ALA A 630 23.25 -0.39 -8.61
CA ALA A 630 22.15 -0.97 -9.40
C ALA A 630 21.39 -2.09 -8.64
N LEU A 631 22.11 -2.95 -7.92
CA LEU A 631 21.49 -4.03 -7.12
C LEU A 631 20.64 -3.47 -5.97
N GLU A 632 21.12 -2.43 -5.28
CA GLU A 632 20.38 -1.77 -4.21
C GLU A 632 19.11 -1.08 -4.76
N ALA A 633 19.22 -0.34 -5.87
CA ALA A 633 18.06 0.26 -6.55
C ALA A 633 17.01 -0.80 -6.91
N GLN A 634 17.45 -1.94 -7.48
CA GLN A 634 16.56 -3.04 -7.84
C GLN A 634 15.91 -3.68 -6.60
N ALA A 635 16.65 -3.86 -5.51
CA ALA A 635 16.12 -4.39 -4.26
C ALA A 635 15.07 -3.45 -3.64
N GLN A 636 15.35 -2.15 -3.59
CA GLN A 636 14.43 -1.14 -3.06
C GLN A 636 13.14 -1.02 -3.91
N ALA A 637 13.27 -1.05 -5.24
CA ALA A 637 12.14 -1.02 -6.15
C ALA A 637 11.32 -2.32 -6.08
N ARG A 638 11.97 -3.48 -6.05
CA ARG A 638 11.31 -4.79 -5.88
C ARG A 638 10.58 -4.88 -4.55
N PHE A 639 11.19 -4.40 -3.46
CA PHE A 639 10.55 -4.41 -2.15
C PHE A 639 9.27 -3.60 -2.17
N ARG A 640 9.30 -2.35 -2.64
CA ARG A 640 8.09 -1.50 -2.74
C ARG A 640 7.03 -2.10 -3.65
N ALA A 641 7.42 -2.77 -4.74
CA ALA A 641 6.48 -3.48 -5.60
C ALA A 641 5.70 -4.57 -4.85
N VAL A 642 6.36 -5.31 -3.95
CA VAL A 642 5.73 -6.43 -3.23
C VAL A 642 5.20 -6.05 -1.85
N TYR A 643 5.54 -4.89 -1.30
CA TYR A 643 5.37 -4.58 0.12
C TYR A 643 3.93 -4.20 0.49
N SER A 644 3.26 -3.35 -0.28
CA SER A 644 1.93 -2.84 0.06
C SER A 644 1.25 -2.15 -1.11
N GLY A 645 0.00 -1.71 -0.90
CA GLY A 645 -0.74 -0.81 -1.79
C GLY A 645 -0.46 0.67 -1.56
N ALA A 646 0.59 1.04 -0.82
CA ALA A 646 1.01 2.43 -0.73
C ALA A 646 1.58 2.89 -2.08
N ARG A 647 1.10 4.03 -2.58
CA ARG A 647 1.66 4.75 -3.73
C ARG A 647 3.15 4.99 -3.53
N ILE A 648 3.92 4.62 -4.55
CA ILE A 648 5.37 4.77 -4.57
C ILE A 648 5.75 6.21 -4.91
N PHE A 649 6.41 6.88 -3.95
CA PHE A 649 7.05 8.18 -4.13
C PHE A 649 8.49 7.96 -4.54
N THR A 650 8.88 8.36 -5.74
CA THR A 650 10.29 8.43 -6.15
C THR A 650 10.92 9.71 -5.65
N SER A 651 12.21 9.70 -5.38
CA SER A 651 12.95 10.91 -4.96
C SER A 651 14.31 11.01 -5.64
N ASP A 652 14.37 10.61 -6.90
CA ASP A 652 15.60 10.66 -7.71
C ASP A 652 15.99 12.08 -8.08
N ARG A 653 17.29 12.33 -8.10
CA ARG A 653 17.84 13.59 -8.61
C ARG A 653 17.68 13.68 -10.12
N ALA A 654 17.54 14.89 -10.64
CA ALA A 654 17.51 15.14 -12.08
C ALA A 654 18.77 14.62 -12.81
N SER A 655 19.91 14.60 -12.12
CA SER A 655 21.18 14.08 -12.63
C SER A 655 21.35 12.55 -12.50
N ALA A 656 20.31 11.81 -12.12
CA ALA A 656 20.40 10.37 -11.92
C ALA A 656 20.89 9.65 -13.21
N GLU A 657 21.89 8.78 -13.06
CA GLU A 657 22.47 8.04 -14.18
C GLU A 657 21.49 7.04 -14.79
N ARG A 658 21.71 6.67 -16.07
CA ARG A 658 20.83 5.76 -16.82
C ARG A 658 20.76 4.33 -16.26
N GLU A 659 21.75 3.88 -15.49
CA GLU A 659 21.73 2.54 -14.86
C GLU A 659 20.59 2.40 -13.84
N ALA A 660 20.14 3.51 -13.25
CA ALA A 660 18.96 3.57 -12.39
C ALA A 660 17.63 3.34 -13.17
N ALA A 661 17.63 3.52 -14.50
CA ALA A 661 16.43 3.37 -15.32
C ALA A 661 15.91 1.92 -15.35
N ASP A 662 16.78 0.93 -15.18
CA ASP A 662 16.39 -0.49 -15.21
C ASP A 662 15.52 -0.88 -14.01
N ALA A 663 15.77 -0.25 -12.84
CA ALA A 663 14.97 -0.49 -11.65
C ALA A 663 13.53 0.02 -11.81
N LEU A 664 13.34 1.22 -12.37
CA LEU A 664 12.00 1.76 -12.63
C LEU A 664 11.26 1.00 -13.74
N GLN A 665 11.97 0.58 -14.80
CA GLN A 665 11.33 -0.16 -15.90
C GLN A 665 10.73 -1.50 -15.45
N SER A 666 11.36 -2.19 -14.52
CA SER A 666 10.86 -3.47 -13.96
C SER A 666 9.68 -3.27 -13.01
N LEU A 667 9.49 -2.05 -12.50
CA LEU A 667 8.34 -1.64 -11.71
C LEU A 667 7.14 -1.23 -12.59
N LEU A 668 7.39 -0.70 -13.81
CA LEU A 668 6.36 -0.09 -14.63
C LEU A 668 5.82 -1.02 -15.73
N ALA A 669 4.52 -0.90 -16.02
CA ALA A 669 3.88 -1.54 -17.16
C ALA A 669 2.97 -0.58 -17.94
N PRO A 670 2.89 -0.71 -19.28
CA PRO A 670 1.99 0.09 -20.09
C PRO A 670 0.52 -0.24 -19.82
N THR A 671 -0.32 0.79 -19.89
CA THR A 671 -1.76 0.71 -19.71
C THR A 671 -2.47 0.94 -21.05
N ARG A 672 -3.58 0.23 -21.32
CA ARG A 672 -4.43 0.50 -22.50
C ARG A 672 -5.71 1.18 -22.07
N SER A 673 -6.11 2.23 -22.79
CA SER A 673 -7.45 2.81 -22.66
C SER A 673 -8.51 1.95 -23.34
N LYS A 674 -9.80 2.23 -23.04
CA LYS A 674 -10.96 1.65 -23.75
C LYS A 674 -10.95 1.89 -25.26
N SER A 675 -10.18 2.87 -25.77
CA SER A 675 -10.02 3.16 -27.20
C SER A 675 -8.87 2.39 -27.86
N GLY A 676 -8.16 1.53 -27.12
CA GLY A 676 -7.04 0.73 -27.63
C GLY A 676 -5.74 1.52 -27.82
N ILE A 677 -5.68 2.78 -27.38
CA ILE A 677 -4.48 3.60 -27.35
C ILE A 677 -3.70 3.28 -26.06
N ILE A 678 -2.37 3.10 -26.16
CA ILE A 678 -1.50 3.01 -24.98
C ILE A 678 -1.56 4.36 -24.25
N ALA A 679 -2.14 4.39 -23.05
CA ALA A 679 -2.64 5.61 -22.43
C ALA A 679 -1.65 6.24 -21.43
N ALA A 680 -0.97 5.41 -20.63
CA ALA A 680 -0.04 5.80 -19.56
C ALA A 680 0.81 4.58 -19.16
N THR A 681 1.91 4.75 -18.43
CA THR A 681 2.56 3.64 -17.71
C THR A 681 2.14 3.67 -16.24
N ARG A 682 2.06 2.51 -15.58
CA ARG A 682 1.69 2.42 -14.16
C ARG A 682 2.62 1.46 -13.41
N PRO A 683 2.85 1.69 -12.11
CA PRO A 683 3.55 0.72 -11.27
C PRO A 683 2.73 -0.57 -11.15
N LEU A 684 3.40 -1.71 -11.35
CA LEU A 684 2.92 -3.03 -10.97
C LEU A 684 3.32 -3.25 -9.52
N GLN A 685 2.37 -3.00 -8.63
CA GLN A 685 2.56 -3.10 -7.20
C GLN A 685 1.44 -3.86 -6.53
N ALA A 686 1.73 -4.34 -5.33
CA ALA A 686 0.79 -4.94 -4.42
C ALA A 686 -0.40 -4.01 -4.15
N GLN A 687 -1.53 -4.57 -3.77
CA GLN A 687 -2.71 -3.80 -3.33
C GLN A 687 -2.90 -3.92 -1.81
N ASP A 688 -2.47 -5.05 -1.26
CA ASP A 688 -2.53 -5.39 0.15
C ASP A 688 -1.12 -5.45 0.73
N ALA A 689 -1.00 -5.34 2.04
CA ALA A 689 0.27 -5.48 2.74
C ALA A 689 0.87 -6.89 2.56
N ALA A 690 2.19 -6.95 2.44
CA ALA A 690 2.92 -8.19 2.27
C ALA A 690 2.80 -9.11 3.49
N ARG A 691 2.96 -10.41 3.24
CA ARG A 691 3.11 -11.45 4.26
C ARG A 691 4.58 -11.77 4.48
N LEU A 692 5.06 -11.63 5.71
CA LEU A 692 6.37 -12.13 6.10
C LEU A 692 6.31 -13.66 6.20
N LEU A 693 7.18 -14.37 5.47
CA LEU A 693 7.24 -15.82 5.59
C LEU A 693 7.89 -16.21 6.93
N PRO A 694 7.39 -17.24 7.64
CA PRO A 694 7.79 -17.41 9.04
C PRO A 694 9.25 -17.84 9.25
N GLY A 695 9.92 -18.38 8.23
CA GLY A 695 11.37 -18.60 8.26
C GLY A 695 12.13 -17.29 8.50
N SER A 696 11.80 -16.25 7.74
CA SER A 696 12.45 -14.94 7.82
C SER A 696 12.14 -14.13 9.08
N MET A 697 11.17 -14.57 9.88
CA MET A 697 10.96 -13.96 11.19
C MET A 697 12.04 -14.37 12.19
N TRP A 698 12.33 -15.67 12.28
CA TRP A 698 13.14 -16.26 13.36
C TRP A 698 14.59 -16.56 12.96
N GLU A 699 14.89 -16.45 11.67
CA GLU A 699 16.24 -16.59 11.15
C GLU A 699 17.03 -15.28 11.30
N ASP A 700 18.33 -15.42 11.57
CA ASP A 700 19.27 -14.31 11.48
C ASP A 700 19.56 -14.02 10.01
N VAL A 701 18.87 -13.02 9.47
CA VAL A 701 19.04 -12.55 8.09
C VAL A 701 20.02 -11.38 7.97
N THR A 702 20.63 -10.94 9.08
CA THR A 702 21.36 -9.66 9.16
C THR A 702 22.84 -9.75 9.53
N SER A 703 23.32 -10.90 10.01
CA SER A 703 24.75 -11.09 10.34
C SER A 703 25.71 -10.96 9.16
N ASN A 704 27.01 -10.99 9.50
CA ASN A 704 28.14 -10.90 8.56
C ASN A 704 28.55 -12.26 7.98
N ALA A 705 27.77 -13.32 8.20
CA ALA A 705 28.04 -14.67 7.70
C ALA A 705 27.01 -15.07 6.67
N ASP A 706 27.36 -15.99 5.77
CA ASP A 706 26.39 -16.57 4.83
C ASP A 706 25.20 -17.20 5.58
N GLY A 707 23.99 -17.07 5.03
CA GLY A 707 22.81 -17.65 5.66
C GLY A 707 21.50 -17.28 4.98
N ALA A 708 20.40 -17.28 5.73
CA ALA A 708 19.07 -17.14 5.17
C ALA A 708 18.76 -15.76 4.58
N ALA A 709 17.79 -15.75 3.66
CA ALA A 709 17.27 -14.55 3.04
C ALA A 709 16.17 -13.93 3.89
N LEU A 710 15.95 -12.62 3.72
CA LEU A 710 14.65 -12.04 4.05
C LEU A 710 13.67 -12.39 2.93
N VAL A 711 12.58 -13.08 3.26
CA VAL A 711 11.58 -13.56 2.30
C VAL A 711 10.19 -13.07 2.69
N VAL A 712 9.54 -12.40 1.74
CA VAL A 712 8.15 -11.94 1.86
C VAL A 712 7.33 -12.51 0.70
N ALA A 713 6.03 -12.64 0.91
CA ALA A 713 5.07 -13.11 -0.07
C ALA A 713 3.95 -12.09 -0.24
N GLN A 714 3.48 -11.95 -1.48
CA GLN A 714 2.28 -11.21 -1.83
C GLN A 714 1.21 -12.20 -2.29
N PRO A 715 0.39 -12.73 -1.36
CA PRO A 715 -0.76 -13.56 -1.71
C PRO A 715 -1.76 -12.73 -2.51
N ARG A 716 -2.44 -13.36 -3.47
CA ARG A 716 -3.53 -12.75 -4.22
C ARG A 716 -4.56 -13.79 -4.61
N GLN A 717 -5.82 -13.42 -4.44
CA GLN A 717 -6.95 -14.19 -4.96
C GLN A 717 -7.35 -13.63 -6.33
N LEU A 718 -7.32 -14.46 -7.37
CA LEU A 718 -7.96 -14.15 -8.66
C LEU A 718 -9.45 -14.54 -8.61
N ALA A 719 -10.23 -14.17 -9.62
CA ALA A 719 -11.67 -14.46 -9.70
C ALA A 719 -11.99 -15.94 -9.35
N GLU A 720 -13.04 -16.15 -8.54
CA GLU A 720 -13.58 -17.43 -8.02
C GLU A 720 -12.51 -18.52 -7.73
N GLN A 721 -11.87 -18.41 -6.56
CA GLN A 721 -11.10 -19.47 -5.88
C GLN A 721 -9.71 -19.83 -6.42
N VAL A 722 -9.18 -19.09 -7.40
CA VAL A 722 -7.78 -19.30 -7.84
C VAL A 722 -6.79 -18.49 -7.00
N ALA A 723 -6.08 -19.16 -6.09
CA ALA A 723 -5.00 -18.56 -5.31
C ALA A 723 -3.70 -18.48 -6.12
N VAL A 724 -3.09 -17.30 -6.16
CA VAL A 724 -1.74 -17.07 -6.71
C VAL A 724 -0.91 -16.31 -5.67
N SER A 725 0.41 -16.37 -5.79
CA SER A 725 1.28 -15.55 -4.95
C SER A 725 2.54 -15.16 -5.69
N SER A 726 3.11 -14.01 -5.35
CA SER A 726 4.51 -13.74 -5.63
C SER A 726 5.33 -13.91 -4.37
N ILE A 727 6.53 -14.46 -4.47
CA ILE A 727 7.49 -14.57 -3.37
C ILE A 727 8.70 -13.73 -3.75
N ALA A 728 9.22 -12.90 -2.86
CA ALA A 728 10.44 -12.13 -3.07
C ALA A 728 11.44 -12.40 -1.95
N ALA A 729 12.69 -12.66 -2.32
CA ALA A 729 13.81 -12.82 -1.41
C ALA A 729 14.84 -11.72 -1.60
N PHE A 730 15.41 -11.26 -0.50
CA PHE A 730 16.37 -10.15 -0.43
C PHE A 730 17.60 -10.59 0.37
N ASN A 731 18.79 -10.30 -0.15
CA ASN A 731 20.00 -10.36 0.65
C ASN A 731 20.12 -9.09 1.49
N VAL A 732 19.85 -9.22 2.80
CA VAL A 732 19.96 -8.13 3.79
C VAL A 732 21.08 -8.39 4.81
N ARG A 733 22.00 -9.30 4.45
CA ARG A 733 23.18 -9.63 5.26
C ARG A 733 24.20 -8.51 5.20
N ALA A 734 25.07 -8.48 6.19
CA ALA A 734 26.10 -7.45 6.32
C ALA A 734 27.39 -7.82 5.57
N GLY A 735 28.19 -6.81 5.23
CA GLY A 735 29.48 -7.01 4.55
C GLY A 735 29.31 -7.73 3.22
N ASP A 736 30.22 -8.66 2.92
CA ASP A 736 30.21 -9.41 1.67
C ASP A 736 29.42 -10.74 1.75
N ALA A 737 28.59 -10.92 2.79
CA ALA A 737 27.89 -12.16 3.03
C ALA A 737 26.80 -12.42 1.97
N SER A 738 26.76 -13.65 1.49
CA SER A 738 25.76 -14.14 0.56
C SER A 738 24.58 -14.76 1.28
N THR A 739 23.45 -14.80 0.60
CA THR A 739 22.30 -15.55 1.05
C THR A 739 22.29 -16.94 0.43
N VAL A 740 22.11 -17.97 1.26
CA VAL A 740 21.98 -19.37 0.86
C VAL A 740 20.80 -19.99 1.60
N GLY A 741 19.86 -20.54 0.86
CA GLY A 741 18.65 -21.16 1.40
C GLY A 741 17.90 -21.99 0.37
N THR A 742 16.67 -22.35 0.67
CA THR A 742 15.80 -23.12 -0.23
C THR A 742 14.36 -22.78 0.10
N LEU A 743 13.59 -22.37 -0.91
CA LEU A 743 12.13 -22.33 -0.82
C LEU A 743 11.63 -23.75 -0.61
N ARG A 744 10.77 -23.95 0.38
CA ARG A 744 10.19 -25.25 0.71
C ARG A 744 8.69 -25.26 0.43
N THR A 745 8.13 -26.45 0.40
CA THR A 745 6.69 -26.68 0.20
C THR A 745 5.82 -25.94 1.23
N CYS A 746 6.24 -25.82 2.48
CA CYS A 746 5.54 -24.98 3.47
C CYS A 746 5.66 -23.48 3.20
N ASP A 747 6.76 -22.98 2.63
CA ASP A 747 6.86 -21.57 2.22
C ASP A 747 5.86 -21.26 1.10
N ILE A 748 5.66 -22.21 0.17
CA ILE A 748 4.65 -22.10 -0.89
C ILE A 748 3.23 -22.13 -0.32
N ALA A 749 2.96 -23.03 0.64
CA ALA A 749 1.67 -23.11 1.30
C ALA A 749 1.34 -21.83 2.11
N ASP A 750 2.33 -21.30 2.84
CA ASP A 750 2.22 -20.03 3.56
C ASP A 750 2.02 -18.86 2.57
N ALA A 751 2.75 -18.82 1.46
CA ALA A 751 2.59 -17.79 0.43
C ALA A 751 1.19 -17.80 -0.21
N LEU A 752 0.55 -18.96 -0.34
CA LEU A 752 -0.81 -19.12 -0.87
C LEU A 752 -1.92 -18.94 0.19
N ALA A 753 -1.57 -18.58 1.43
CA ALA A 753 -2.51 -18.48 2.54
C ALA A 753 -3.27 -19.79 2.86
N GLY A 754 -2.62 -20.95 2.68
CA GLY A 754 -3.00 -22.21 3.34
C GLY A 754 -3.83 -23.20 2.52
N SER A 755 -4.22 -22.91 1.28
CA SER A 755 -4.68 -23.99 0.37
C SER A 755 -4.70 -23.56 -1.10
N SER A 756 -4.40 -24.52 -1.99
CA SER A 756 -4.67 -24.44 -3.42
C SER A 756 -5.52 -25.64 -3.81
N ALA A 757 -6.51 -25.43 -4.67
CA ALA A 757 -7.28 -26.51 -5.29
C ALA A 757 -6.52 -27.20 -6.43
N HIS A 758 -5.35 -26.68 -6.79
CA HIS A 758 -4.55 -27.12 -7.93
C HIS A 758 -3.11 -27.39 -7.49
N ASP A 759 -2.42 -28.25 -8.25
CA ASP A 759 -0.97 -28.23 -8.31
C ASP A 759 -0.51 -26.83 -8.73
N VAL A 760 0.66 -26.40 -8.28
CA VAL A 760 1.18 -25.06 -8.55
C VAL A 760 2.56 -25.12 -9.20
N ALA A 761 2.76 -24.25 -10.17
CA ALA A 761 4.07 -23.95 -10.71
C ALA A 761 4.69 -22.82 -9.89
N VAL A 762 5.94 -23.03 -9.46
CA VAL A 762 6.79 -22.02 -8.84
C VAL A 762 7.90 -21.71 -9.82
N CYS A 763 8.01 -20.47 -10.26
CA CYS A 763 8.94 -20.10 -11.33
C CYS A 763 9.52 -18.71 -11.10
N ASP A 764 10.82 -18.55 -11.34
CA ASP A 764 11.45 -17.25 -11.23
C ASP A 764 11.12 -16.33 -12.42
N ALA A 765 11.46 -15.04 -12.31
CA ALA A 765 11.12 -14.04 -13.31
C ALA A 765 11.79 -14.26 -14.68
N SER A 766 12.95 -14.95 -14.74
CA SER A 766 13.61 -15.34 -15.99
C SER A 766 13.04 -16.62 -16.59
N CYS A 767 12.29 -17.39 -15.80
CA CYS A 767 11.79 -18.72 -16.08
C CYS A 767 12.89 -19.75 -16.37
N GLU A 768 14.07 -19.53 -15.81
CA GLU A 768 15.20 -20.46 -15.87
C GLU A 768 15.11 -21.50 -14.75
N ASP A 769 14.62 -21.08 -13.58
CA ASP A 769 14.38 -21.94 -12.43
C ASP A 769 12.87 -22.14 -12.25
N PHE A 770 12.42 -23.40 -12.31
CA PHE A 770 11.03 -23.75 -12.05
C PHE A 770 10.88 -25.07 -11.29
N ALA A 771 9.78 -25.19 -10.56
CA ALA A 771 9.37 -26.40 -9.86
C ALA A 771 7.84 -26.53 -9.91
N VAL A 772 7.35 -27.76 -9.76
CA VAL A 772 5.93 -28.06 -9.57
C VAL A 772 5.75 -28.58 -8.15
N VAL A 773 4.79 -28.01 -7.43
CA VAL A 773 4.38 -28.48 -6.11
C VAL A 773 2.95 -28.98 -6.21
N THR A 774 2.76 -30.25 -5.84
CA THR A 774 1.46 -30.89 -5.93
C THR A 774 0.53 -30.44 -4.82
N GLN A 775 -0.79 -30.54 -5.05
CA GLN A 775 -1.80 -30.30 -4.03
C GLN A 775 -1.59 -31.19 -2.80
N ALA A 776 -1.20 -32.45 -3.00
CA ALA A 776 -0.91 -33.39 -1.93
C ALA A 776 0.28 -32.94 -1.07
N GLU A 777 1.34 -32.43 -1.71
CA GLU A 777 2.48 -31.85 -1.00
C GLU A 777 2.08 -30.61 -0.21
N LEU A 778 1.28 -29.69 -0.78
CA LEU A 778 0.78 -28.51 -0.06
C LEU A 778 -0.09 -28.90 1.15
N ALA A 779 -0.94 -29.92 1.01
CA ALA A 779 -1.81 -30.39 2.09
C ALA A 779 -1.06 -31.12 3.22
N ALA A 780 0.08 -31.73 2.92
CA ALA A 780 0.88 -32.49 3.89
C ALA A 780 1.72 -31.59 4.83
N GLN A 781 1.69 -30.26 4.65
CA GLN A 781 2.57 -29.31 5.36
C GLN A 781 2.16 -28.97 6.81
N SER A 782 1.24 -29.73 7.41
CA SER A 782 0.81 -29.51 8.81
C SER A 782 1.95 -29.64 9.83
N ASP A 783 3.06 -30.28 9.47
CA ASP A 783 4.28 -30.36 10.27
C ASP A 783 5.49 -29.84 9.47
N ARG A 784 6.02 -28.67 9.86
CA ARG A 784 7.14 -28.00 9.16
C ARG A 784 8.42 -28.84 9.08
N LEU A 785 8.56 -29.85 9.94
CA LEU A 785 9.69 -30.78 9.89
C LEU A 785 9.68 -31.65 8.62
N GLY A 786 8.52 -31.77 7.94
CA GLY A 786 8.34 -32.55 6.72
C GLY A 786 8.43 -31.75 5.41
N CYS A 787 8.74 -30.44 5.43
CA CYS A 787 8.71 -29.65 4.20
C CYS A 787 9.79 -30.07 3.21
N ALA A 788 9.38 -30.53 2.03
CA ALA A 788 10.27 -30.82 0.92
C ALA A 788 10.87 -29.53 0.31
N PRO A 789 12.15 -29.55 -0.12
CA PRO A 789 12.76 -28.46 -0.86
C PRO A 789 12.13 -28.29 -2.25
N VAL A 790 11.96 -27.05 -2.71
CA VAL A 790 11.33 -26.68 -3.99
C VAL A 790 12.35 -26.02 -4.92
N LEU A 791 12.89 -24.86 -4.54
CA LEU A 791 13.89 -24.12 -5.34
C LEU A 791 14.99 -23.53 -4.44
N PRO A 792 16.27 -23.55 -4.87
CA PRO A 792 17.34 -22.94 -4.09
C PRO A 792 17.22 -21.41 -4.08
N ILE A 793 17.61 -20.80 -2.96
CA ILE A 793 17.82 -19.35 -2.85
C ILE A 793 19.32 -19.12 -2.76
N ARG A 794 19.88 -18.42 -3.75
CA ARG A 794 21.28 -17.99 -3.78
C ARG A 794 21.33 -16.55 -4.27
N LEU A 795 21.67 -15.63 -3.39
CA LEU A 795 21.74 -14.21 -3.70
C LEU A 795 23.09 -13.65 -3.25
N ALA A 796 23.81 -13.00 -4.16
CA ALA A 796 24.99 -12.23 -3.83
C ALA A 796 24.61 -10.97 -3.03
N VAL A 797 25.61 -10.22 -2.58
CA VAL A 797 25.43 -9.00 -1.77
C VAL A 797 24.57 -8.00 -2.54
N GLY A 798 23.52 -7.47 -1.89
CA GLY A 798 22.59 -6.52 -2.48
C GLY A 798 21.62 -7.11 -3.51
N GLU A 799 21.76 -8.38 -3.90
CA GLU A 799 20.83 -9.01 -4.84
C GLU A 799 19.47 -9.29 -4.19
N SER A 800 18.45 -9.30 -5.05
CA SER A 800 17.12 -9.78 -4.71
C SER A 800 16.53 -10.56 -5.89
N ARG A 801 15.55 -11.42 -5.62
CA ARG A 801 14.89 -12.25 -6.63
C ARG A 801 13.41 -12.43 -6.31
N SER A 802 12.60 -12.67 -7.33
CA SER A 802 11.17 -12.92 -7.21
C SER A 802 10.74 -14.19 -7.96
N TRP A 803 9.75 -14.89 -7.40
CA TRP A 803 9.12 -16.07 -7.99
C TRP A 803 7.60 -15.88 -8.06
N SER A 804 7.02 -16.34 -9.16
CA SER A 804 5.58 -16.50 -9.33
C SER A 804 5.16 -17.89 -8.86
N VAL A 805 4.12 -17.94 -8.04
CA VAL A 805 3.40 -19.16 -7.65
C VAL A 805 2.02 -19.08 -8.30
N ALA A 806 1.79 -19.92 -9.30
CA ALA A 806 0.57 -19.92 -10.10
C ALA A 806 0.01 -21.34 -10.24
N PRO A 807 -1.33 -21.51 -10.32
CA PRO A 807 -1.94 -22.82 -10.51
C PRO A 807 -1.53 -23.44 -11.84
N LEU A 808 -1.40 -24.76 -11.84
CA LEU A 808 -1.34 -25.58 -13.05
C LEU A 808 -2.75 -25.94 -13.47
N LEU A 809 -3.18 -25.37 -14.57
CA LEU A 809 -4.50 -25.59 -15.14
C LEU A 809 -4.41 -26.63 -16.25
N ALA A 810 -5.26 -27.65 -16.18
CA ALA A 810 -5.40 -28.64 -17.24
C ALA A 810 -6.02 -27.99 -18.48
N LEU A 811 -5.36 -28.14 -19.63
CA LEU A 811 -5.85 -27.73 -20.95
C LEU A 811 -6.36 -28.93 -21.79
N GLY A 812 -6.34 -30.12 -21.21
CA GLY A 812 -6.75 -31.40 -21.78
C GLY A 812 -6.29 -32.54 -20.86
N ASP A 813 -6.36 -33.78 -21.32
CA ASP A 813 -5.97 -34.95 -20.50
C ASP A 813 -4.46 -34.99 -20.20
N ASP A 814 -3.62 -34.46 -21.10
CA ASP A 814 -2.15 -34.61 -21.04
C ASP A 814 -1.37 -33.28 -20.96
N VAL A 815 -2.07 -32.13 -20.96
CA VAL A 815 -1.41 -30.81 -21.01
C VAL A 815 -1.86 -29.96 -19.84
N GLN A 816 -0.89 -29.45 -19.08
CA GLN A 816 -1.10 -28.46 -18.03
C GLN A 816 -0.36 -27.17 -18.38
N ALA A 817 -0.88 -26.03 -17.93
CA ALA A 817 -0.24 -24.74 -18.13
C ALA A 817 -0.40 -23.85 -16.90
N ALA A 818 0.61 -23.01 -16.65
CA ALA A 818 0.57 -21.96 -15.64
C ALA A 818 0.81 -20.59 -16.29
N CYS A 819 0.06 -19.58 -15.84
CA CYS A 819 0.26 -18.18 -16.23
C CYS A 819 1.08 -17.46 -15.17
N LEU A 820 2.31 -17.08 -15.50
CA LEU A 820 3.26 -16.51 -14.54
C LEU A 820 3.21 -14.97 -14.46
N GLY A 821 2.34 -14.35 -15.25
CA GLY A 821 2.22 -12.90 -15.35
C GLY A 821 3.20 -12.28 -16.36
N LEU A 822 3.46 -10.97 -16.23
CA LEU A 822 4.33 -10.25 -17.15
C LEU A 822 5.81 -10.55 -16.94
N LYS A 823 6.56 -10.76 -18.02
CA LYS A 823 8.02 -10.99 -17.95
C LYS A 823 8.77 -9.72 -17.52
N ASP A 824 9.92 -9.91 -16.86
CA ASP A 824 10.86 -8.84 -16.49
C ASP A 824 10.22 -7.78 -15.59
N LYS A 825 9.30 -8.21 -14.71
CA LYS A 825 8.64 -7.38 -13.70
C LYS A 825 8.89 -7.90 -12.30
N TYR A 826 8.94 -6.98 -11.34
CA TYR A 826 9.11 -7.34 -9.94
C TYR A 826 7.90 -8.05 -9.33
N LEU A 827 6.69 -7.65 -9.76
CA LEU A 827 5.44 -8.28 -9.36
C LEU A 827 4.62 -8.70 -10.60
N PRO A 828 5.06 -9.76 -11.30
CA PRO A 828 4.54 -10.12 -12.62
C PRO A 828 3.05 -10.50 -12.59
N LEU A 829 2.60 -11.15 -11.51
CA LEU A 829 1.21 -11.57 -11.31
C LEU A 829 0.25 -10.41 -10.98
N ALA A 830 0.76 -9.21 -10.67
CA ALA A 830 -0.08 -8.03 -10.42
C ALA A 830 -0.93 -7.64 -11.64
N ALA A 831 -0.42 -7.91 -12.84
CA ALA A 831 -1.13 -7.59 -14.09
C ALA A 831 -2.30 -8.53 -14.41
N LEU A 832 -2.40 -9.69 -13.74
CA LEU A 832 -3.46 -10.67 -13.99
C LEU A 832 -4.71 -10.34 -13.19
N ARG A 833 -5.88 -10.29 -13.83
CA ARG A 833 -7.16 -10.04 -13.13
C ARG A 833 -7.98 -11.32 -12.95
N SER A 834 -8.03 -12.13 -14.00
CA SER A 834 -8.76 -13.39 -14.01
C SER A 834 -8.05 -14.37 -14.93
N LEU A 835 -8.16 -15.64 -14.58
CA LEU A 835 -7.63 -16.74 -15.35
C LEU A 835 -8.80 -17.67 -15.67
N ARG A 836 -9.00 -17.99 -16.96
CA ARG A 836 -10.08 -18.86 -17.41
C ARG A 836 -9.54 -19.90 -18.38
N THR A 837 -9.92 -21.15 -18.16
CA THR A 837 -9.79 -22.20 -19.18
C THR A 837 -11.10 -22.33 -19.92
N SER A 838 -11.03 -22.46 -21.24
CA SER A 838 -12.20 -22.75 -22.06
C SER A 838 -11.86 -23.92 -22.97
N SER A 839 -12.62 -25.01 -22.86
CA SER A 839 -12.60 -26.06 -23.88
C SER A 839 -13.37 -25.54 -25.09
N VAL A 840 -12.65 -25.25 -26.17
CA VAL A 840 -13.29 -24.95 -27.45
C VAL A 840 -13.75 -26.29 -28.02
N GLN A 841 -15.05 -26.58 -27.94
CA GLN A 841 -15.63 -27.58 -28.83
C GLN A 841 -15.57 -27.00 -30.24
N ALA A 842 -14.46 -27.25 -30.94
CA ALA A 842 -14.33 -26.93 -32.35
C ALA A 842 -15.44 -27.68 -33.10
N LYS A 843 -16.52 -26.97 -33.43
CA LYS A 843 -17.43 -27.41 -34.49
C LYS A 843 -16.54 -27.43 -35.74
N PRO A 844 -16.36 -28.58 -36.43
CA PRO A 844 -15.43 -28.66 -37.54
C PRO A 844 -15.90 -27.70 -38.64
N GLN A 845 -15.37 -26.49 -38.66
CA GLN A 845 -15.46 -25.62 -39.80
C GLN A 845 -14.47 -26.17 -40.81
N THR A 846 -15.01 -26.63 -41.92
CA THR A 846 -14.24 -27.07 -43.08
C THR A 846 -13.47 -25.86 -43.60
N LEU A 847 -12.23 -25.68 -43.16
CA LEU A 847 -11.29 -24.76 -43.78
C LEU A 847 -10.96 -25.30 -45.17
N SER A 848 -11.60 -24.76 -46.20
CA SER A 848 -11.20 -24.99 -47.58
C SER A 848 -9.83 -24.35 -47.81
N LEU A 849 -8.77 -25.15 -47.74
CA LEU A 849 -7.44 -24.80 -48.22
C LEU A 849 -7.50 -24.53 -49.73
N VAL A 850 -7.55 -23.25 -50.12
CA VAL A 850 -7.27 -22.84 -51.50
C VAL A 850 -5.77 -22.93 -51.71
N HIS A 851 -5.29 -24.06 -52.24
CA HIS A 851 -3.95 -24.18 -52.80
C HIS A 851 -3.90 -23.47 -54.16
N SER A 852 -3.32 -22.27 -54.21
CA SER A 852 -2.90 -21.65 -55.47
C SER A 852 -1.39 -21.86 -55.67
N ALA A 853 -0.99 -23.01 -56.19
CA ALA A 853 0.34 -23.16 -56.79
C ALA A 853 0.36 -22.45 -58.15
N PRO A 854 1.39 -21.65 -58.49
CA PRO A 854 1.48 -21.05 -59.82
C PRO A 854 1.77 -22.16 -60.85
N THR A 855 0.74 -22.57 -61.59
CA THR A 855 0.86 -23.51 -62.70
C THR A 855 1.55 -22.82 -63.89
N PHE A 856 2.70 -23.34 -64.32
CA PHE A 856 3.43 -22.90 -65.53
C PHE A 856 2.72 -23.26 -66.85
N GLN A 857 1.42 -23.57 -66.82
CA GLN A 857 0.66 -23.97 -68.00
C GLN A 857 0.50 -22.78 -68.97
N GLY A 858 0.91 -22.97 -70.22
CA GLY A 858 0.75 -21.99 -71.31
C GLY A 858 1.98 -21.13 -71.63
N LEU A 859 3.10 -21.27 -70.90
CA LEU A 859 4.33 -20.56 -71.20
C LEU A 859 5.20 -21.33 -72.21
N SER A 860 5.81 -20.62 -73.16
CA SER A 860 6.77 -21.23 -74.08
C SER A 860 8.02 -21.71 -73.32
N PRO A 861 8.75 -22.74 -73.81
CA PRO A 861 9.97 -23.23 -73.14
C PRO A 861 11.00 -22.12 -72.88
N SER A 862 11.08 -21.14 -73.77
CA SER A 862 11.95 -19.96 -73.63
C SER A 862 11.50 -19.03 -72.49
N ALA A 863 10.19 -18.87 -72.28
CA ALA A 863 9.64 -18.08 -71.18
C ALA A 863 9.78 -18.78 -69.83
N ILE A 864 9.67 -20.11 -69.80
CA ILE A 864 9.93 -20.93 -68.60
C ILE A 864 11.41 -20.83 -68.21
N LEU A 865 12.33 -20.99 -69.17
CA LEU A 865 13.77 -20.86 -68.91
C LEU A 865 14.13 -19.46 -68.41
N LEU A 866 13.54 -18.41 -68.99
CA LEU A 866 13.75 -17.03 -68.56
C LEU A 866 13.20 -16.77 -67.15
N ALA A 867 12.04 -17.35 -66.81
CA ALA A 867 11.46 -17.26 -65.46
C ALA A 867 12.33 -17.98 -64.41
N VAL A 868 12.84 -19.18 -64.72
CA VAL A 868 13.75 -19.93 -63.84
C VAL A 868 15.06 -19.17 -63.61
N MET A 869 15.64 -18.59 -64.67
CA MET A 869 16.85 -17.76 -64.57
C MET A 869 16.62 -16.51 -63.71
N LEU A 870 15.46 -15.87 -63.83
CA LEU A 870 15.08 -14.74 -62.97
C LEU A 870 14.95 -15.16 -61.50
N ILE A 871 14.26 -16.27 -61.23
CA ILE A 871 14.07 -16.81 -59.88
C ILE A 871 15.42 -17.15 -59.24
N LEU A 872 16.32 -17.82 -59.96
CA LEU A 872 17.66 -18.15 -59.47
C LEU A 872 18.50 -16.89 -59.21
N THR A 873 18.44 -15.91 -60.11
CA THR A 873 19.20 -14.65 -59.95
C THR A 873 18.68 -13.84 -58.76
N ASN A 874 17.36 -13.75 -58.58
CA ASN A 874 16.73 -13.10 -57.43
C ASN A 874 17.11 -13.80 -56.12
N THR A 875 17.16 -15.13 -56.13
CA THR A 875 17.56 -15.95 -54.98
C THR A 875 19.02 -15.69 -54.59
N LEU A 876 19.93 -15.70 -55.57
CA LEU A 876 21.36 -15.42 -55.33
C LEU A 876 21.59 -13.97 -54.88
N HIS A 877 20.79 -13.02 -55.38
CA HIS A 877 20.83 -11.63 -54.91
C HIS A 877 20.39 -11.50 -53.44
N ALA A 878 19.31 -12.21 -53.05
CA ALA A 878 18.83 -12.24 -51.67
C ALA A 878 19.86 -12.86 -50.70
N ILE A 879 20.49 -13.98 -51.10
CA ILE A 879 21.54 -14.64 -50.31
C ILE A 879 22.77 -13.73 -50.18
N SER A 880 23.26 -13.14 -51.28
CA SER A 880 24.45 -12.27 -51.23
C SER A 880 24.22 -10.96 -50.46
N SER A 881 22.98 -10.52 -50.29
CA SER A 881 22.64 -9.32 -49.50
C SER A 881 22.77 -9.53 -47.99
N HIS A 882 22.84 -10.79 -47.52
CA HIS A 882 22.99 -11.13 -46.10
C HIS A 882 24.45 -11.33 -45.66
N PHE A 883 25.42 -11.29 -46.58
CA PHE A 883 26.85 -11.45 -46.27
C PHE A 883 27.65 -10.22 -46.73
N MET A 884 28.17 -9.45 -45.77
CA MET A 884 28.94 -8.21 -46.01
C MET A 884 30.13 -8.37 -46.98
N LEU A 885 30.72 -9.56 -47.07
CA LEU A 885 31.88 -9.86 -47.92
C LEU A 885 31.54 -10.05 -49.42
N LEU A 886 30.27 -10.04 -49.83
CA LEU A 886 29.84 -10.32 -51.21
C LEU A 886 29.33 -9.08 -51.99
N ALA A 887 29.63 -7.87 -51.53
CA ALA A 887 29.19 -6.62 -52.15
C ALA A 887 29.49 -6.47 -53.67
N PRO A 888 30.63 -6.94 -54.23
CA PRO A 888 30.89 -6.88 -55.67
C PRO A 888 29.96 -7.79 -56.48
N LEU A 889 29.68 -9.00 -55.96
CA LEU A 889 28.79 -9.97 -56.57
C LEU A 889 27.35 -9.44 -56.63
N ARG A 890 26.93 -8.70 -55.58
CA ARG A 890 25.61 -8.06 -55.49
C ARG A 890 25.36 -7.07 -56.63
N ARG A 891 26.35 -6.25 -56.99
CA ARG A 891 26.25 -5.29 -58.11
C ARG A 891 26.13 -5.99 -59.46
N ILE A 892 26.88 -7.08 -59.66
CA ILE A 892 26.82 -7.90 -60.88
C ILE A 892 25.45 -8.57 -61.01
N LEU A 893 24.94 -9.17 -59.92
CA LEU A 893 23.62 -9.82 -59.89
C LEU A 893 22.48 -8.82 -60.16
N LEU A 894 22.57 -7.59 -59.63
CA LEU A 894 21.59 -6.54 -59.90
C LEU A 894 21.58 -6.11 -61.38
N LEU A 895 22.76 -6.02 -62.01
CA LEU A 895 22.89 -5.74 -63.45
C LEU A 895 22.29 -6.87 -64.30
N VAL A 896 22.57 -8.13 -63.96
CA VAL A 896 22.01 -9.31 -64.64
C VAL A 896 20.48 -9.36 -64.47
N GLN A 897 19.97 -9.12 -63.26
CA GLN A 897 18.54 -9.06 -62.97
C GLN A 897 17.84 -7.96 -63.79
N THR A 898 18.46 -6.79 -63.91
CA THR A 898 17.92 -5.67 -64.71
C THR A 898 17.88 -6.02 -66.20
N GLN A 899 18.90 -6.72 -66.73
CA GLN A 899 18.93 -7.14 -68.13
C GLN A 899 17.94 -8.28 -68.42
N LEU A 900 17.78 -9.24 -67.51
CA LEU A 900 16.80 -10.32 -67.62
C LEU A 900 15.37 -9.79 -67.53
N ALA A 901 15.10 -8.86 -66.61
CA ALA A 901 13.78 -8.23 -66.46
C ALA A 901 13.38 -7.42 -67.70
N ARG A 902 14.33 -6.74 -68.36
CA ARG A 902 14.09 -6.00 -69.62
C ARG A 902 13.72 -6.93 -70.79
N ARG A 903 14.23 -8.17 -70.80
CA ARG A 903 13.91 -9.18 -71.83
C ARG A 903 12.63 -9.98 -71.51
N ALA A 904 12.10 -9.87 -70.29
CA ALA A 904 10.99 -10.66 -69.78
C ALA A 904 9.61 -9.99 -69.88
N SER A 905 9.33 -9.26 -70.96
CA SER A 905 7.99 -8.65 -71.19
C SER A 905 6.87 -9.69 -71.30
N VAL A 906 7.22 -10.94 -71.64
CA VAL A 906 6.30 -12.07 -71.86
C VAL A 906 6.13 -12.97 -70.62
N VAL A 907 6.86 -12.71 -69.53
CA VAL A 907 6.76 -13.49 -68.27
C VAL A 907 5.75 -12.81 -67.33
N PRO A 908 4.76 -13.52 -66.76
CA PRO A 908 3.81 -12.97 -65.80
C PRO A 908 4.52 -12.30 -64.61
N ALA A 909 4.01 -11.16 -64.15
CA ALA A 909 4.63 -10.38 -63.06
C ALA A 909 4.88 -11.21 -61.79
N GLN A 910 3.96 -12.12 -61.46
CA GLN A 910 4.05 -13.03 -60.31
C GLN A 910 5.32 -13.90 -60.34
N LEU A 911 5.78 -14.33 -61.53
CA LEU A 911 7.02 -15.13 -61.67
C LEU A 911 8.28 -14.26 -61.72
N ARG A 912 8.19 -12.98 -62.12
CA ARG A 912 9.34 -12.05 -62.11
C ARG A 912 9.81 -11.71 -60.71
N ASP A 913 8.88 -11.67 -59.76
CA ASP A 913 9.15 -11.29 -58.36
C ASP A 913 9.41 -12.49 -57.43
N SER A 914 9.36 -13.71 -57.99
CA SER A 914 9.57 -14.97 -57.27
C SER A 914 11.06 -15.20 -56.98
N HIS A 915 11.36 -15.76 -55.81
CA HIS A 915 12.69 -16.26 -55.41
C HIS A 915 12.51 -17.45 -54.45
N VAL A 916 13.50 -18.33 -54.39
CA VAL A 916 13.51 -19.51 -53.51
C VAL A 916 14.07 -19.09 -52.16
N VAL A 917 13.31 -19.33 -51.09
CA VAL A 917 13.74 -19.08 -49.71
C VAL A 917 14.46 -20.34 -49.22
N VAL A 918 15.76 -20.24 -48.94
CA VAL A 918 16.49 -21.27 -48.19
C VAL A 918 16.41 -20.88 -46.72
N ASP A 919 15.45 -21.47 -46.01
CA ASP A 919 15.16 -21.13 -44.62
C ASP A 919 16.12 -21.86 -43.68
N ARG A 920 17.03 -21.09 -43.06
CA ARG A 920 17.68 -21.48 -41.80
C ARG A 920 16.93 -20.71 -40.73
N GLN A 921 16.09 -21.43 -39.99
CA GLN A 921 15.21 -20.88 -38.95
C GLN A 921 16.00 -20.04 -37.94
N GLU A 922 15.88 -18.72 -38.04
CA GLU A 922 15.80 -17.81 -36.90
C GLU A 922 15.39 -16.39 -37.34
N ARG A 923 14.48 -15.82 -36.56
CA ARG A 923 14.04 -14.41 -36.49
C ARG A 923 13.21 -13.83 -37.65
N SER A 924 11.97 -13.47 -37.27
CA SER A 924 11.02 -12.55 -37.91
C SER A 924 10.36 -12.99 -39.22
N LEU A 925 9.04 -13.21 -39.13
CA LEU A 925 8.11 -13.21 -40.25
C LEU A 925 8.02 -11.78 -40.81
N ALA A 926 8.64 -11.51 -41.94
CA ALA A 926 8.35 -10.33 -42.76
C ALA A 926 7.23 -10.68 -43.77
N LEU A 927 6.05 -10.08 -43.61
CA LEU A 927 4.98 -10.09 -44.62
C LEU A 927 4.70 -8.68 -45.14
N ARG A 928 4.74 -8.53 -46.47
CA ARG A 928 4.75 -7.27 -47.23
C ARG A 928 3.42 -6.47 -47.16
N SER A 929 3.61 -5.15 -47.06
CA SER A 929 2.82 -3.97 -47.50
C SER A 929 1.27 -3.97 -47.43
N ALA A 930 0.76 -3.30 -46.41
CA ALA A 930 -0.54 -2.60 -46.37
C ALA A 930 -0.28 -1.10 -46.05
N PRO A 931 -1.20 -0.15 -46.34
CA PRO A 931 -0.94 1.29 -46.42
C PRO A 931 -0.46 1.95 -45.09
N PRO A 932 0.17 3.15 -45.16
CA PRO A 932 1.08 3.69 -44.13
C PRO A 932 0.43 4.05 -42.77
N THR A 933 -0.88 3.94 -42.61
CA THR A 933 -1.55 4.17 -41.31
C THR A 933 -1.62 2.92 -40.42
N GLN A 934 -1.28 1.74 -40.93
CA GLN A 934 -1.33 0.47 -40.18
C GLN A 934 0.03 -0.02 -39.66
N SER A 935 1.17 0.51 -40.12
CA SER A 935 2.49 0.00 -39.68
C SER A 935 2.85 0.38 -38.24
N ALA A 936 2.42 1.56 -37.76
CA ALA A 936 2.62 1.99 -36.38
C ALA A 936 1.87 1.10 -35.37
N LYS A 937 0.57 0.86 -35.61
CA LYS A 937 -0.25 -0.07 -34.81
C LYS A 937 0.27 -1.51 -34.82
N ARG A 938 0.97 -1.91 -35.89
CA ARG A 938 1.48 -3.28 -36.08
C ARG A 938 2.84 -3.49 -35.42
N GLN A 939 3.71 -2.49 -35.43
CA GLN A 939 4.93 -2.48 -34.62
C GLN A 939 4.62 -2.43 -33.12
N GLU A 940 3.58 -1.68 -32.72
CA GLU A 940 3.01 -1.74 -31.37
C GLU A 940 2.55 -3.16 -31.02
N LEU A 941 1.86 -3.87 -31.92
CA LEU A 941 1.34 -5.21 -31.66
C LEU A 941 2.44 -6.26 -31.48
N VAL A 942 3.52 -6.19 -32.27
CA VAL A 942 4.67 -7.10 -32.16
C VAL A 942 5.45 -6.82 -30.88
N ALA A 943 5.67 -5.55 -30.53
CA ALA A 943 6.26 -5.18 -29.24
C ALA A 943 5.36 -5.58 -28.04
N LEU A 944 4.04 -5.66 -28.25
CA LEU A 944 3.08 -6.11 -27.25
C LEU A 944 3.14 -7.62 -27.01
N VAL A 945 3.33 -8.42 -28.06
CA VAL A 945 3.46 -9.90 -27.95
C VAL A 945 4.78 -10.29 -27.32
N ASP A 946 5.89 -9.59 -27.64
CA ASP A 946 7.18 -9.77 -26.96
C ASP A 946 7.12 -9.37 -25.47
N ARG A 947 6.10 -8.61 -25.05
CA ARG A 947 5.87 -8.16 -23.66
C ARG A 947 4.68 -8.84 -22.98
N ALA A 948 3.90 -9.65 -23.71
CA ALA A 948 2.71 -10.32 -23.18
C ALA A 948 3.14 -11.53 -22.33
N GLY A 949 2.36 -11.82 -21.28
CA GLY A 949 2.77 -12.65 -20.16
C GLY A 949 3.39 -14.02 -20.50
N THR A 950 4.25 -14.49 -19.60
CA THR A 950 4.93 -15.77 -19.76
C THR A 950 3.97 -16.92 -19.43
N LEU A 951 3.75 -17.79 -20.42
CA LEU A 951 3.04 -19.05 -20.26
C LEU A 951 4.05 -20.20 -20.24
N VAL A 952 3.95 -21.04 -19.21
CA VAL A 952 4.77 -22.26 -19.11
C VAL A 952 3.86 -23.46 -19.29
N PHE A 953 4.24 -24.35 -20.21
CA PHE A 953 3.52 -25.57 -20.56
C PHE A 953 4.21 -26.80 -19.99
N PHE A 954 3.42 -27.70 -19.44
CA PHE A 954 3.84 -28.99 -18.90
C PHE A 954 3.13 -30.10 -19.67
N LEU A 955 3.90 -31.04 -20.21
CA LEU A 955 3.37 -32.23 -20.89
C LEU A 955 3.45 -33.41 -19.93
N SER A 956 2.30 -33.91 -19.50
CA SER A 956 2.20 -35.17 -18.78
C SER A 956 2.48 -36.31 -19.76
N ARG A 957 3.65 -36.93 -19.68
CA ARG A 957 3.83 -38.30 -20.20
C ARG A 957 3.68 -39.27 -19.04
N ALA A 958 2.47 -39.81 -18.88
CA ALA A 958 2.30 -41.01 -18.09
C ALA A 958 3.21 -42.12 -18.64
N ALA A 959 4.08 -42.63 -17.76
CA ALA A 959 4.94 -43.80 -17.89
C ALA A 959 6.18 -43.71 -18.82
N THR A 960 7.36 -43.53 -18.21
CA THR A 960 8.54 -44.42 -18.42
C THR A 960 9.55 -44.25 -17.25
N PRO A 961 10.28 -45.31 -16.86
CA PRO A 961 10.93 -45.42 -15.55
C PRO A 961 12.30 -44.72 -15.48
N ARG A 962 12.76 -44.48 -14.24
CA ARG A 962 14.10 -43.98 -13.83
C ARG A 962 15.20 -44.23 -14.86
N ILE A 963 15.81 -43.15 -15.34
CA ILE A 963 17.14 -43.16 -15.92
C ILE A 963 18.02 -42.32 -15.00
N THR A 964 18.87 -42.98 -14.23
CA THR A 964 20.06 -42.38 -13.64
C THR A 964 21.06 -42.12 -14.76
N ILE A 965 21.60 -40.90 -14.85
CA ILE A 965 22.78 -40.59 -15.66
C ILE A 965 23.83 -40.05 -14.72
N ASP A 966 24.87 -40.85 -14.48
CA ASP A 966 26.09 -40.45 -13.79
C ASP A 966 26.95 -39.55 -14.71
N ASP A 967 27.55 -38.52 -14.11
CA ASP A 967 28.75 -37.76 -14.50
C ASP A 967 28.95 -37.29 -15.97
N VAL A 968 28.41 -36.11 -16.32
CA VAL A 968 29.06 -35.03 -17.15
C VAL A 968 28.24 -33.72 -16.98
N PRO A 969 28.86 -32.53 -16.75
CA PRO A 969 28.12 -31.27 -16.78
C PRO A 969 27.86 -30.83 -18.23
N VAL A 970 26.60 -30.84 -18.66
CA VAL A 970 26.17 -30.20 -19.92
C VAL A 970 25.31 -29.00 -19.56
N SER A 971 25.82 -27.79 -19.88
CA SER A 971 25.05 -26.55 -19.87
C SER A 971 24.02 -26.60 -21.02
N LEU A 972 22.75 -26.78 -20.67
CA LEU A 972 21.62 -26.61 -21.59
C LEU A 972 21.11 -25.18 -21.45
N SER A 973 21.74 -24.26 -22.17
CA SER A 973 21.21 -22.92 -22.41
C SER A 973 20.32 -22.94 -23.65
N HIS A 974 19.14 -22.32 -23.55
CA HIS A 974 18.09 -22.17 -24.56
C HIS A 974 17.22 -23.40 -24.88
N ILE A 975 16.14 -23.55 -24.11
CA ILE A 975 14.89 -24.13 -24.62
C ILE A 975 13.78 -23.10 -24.44
N THR A 976 13.53 -22.30 -25.47
CA THR A 976 12.19 -21.71 -25.68
C THR A 976 11.32 -22.79 -26.31
N THR A 977 10.41 -23.37 -25.52
CA THR A 977 9.60 -24.51 -25.94
C THR A 977 8.63 -24.11 -27.06
N ARG A 978 8.96 -24.46 -28.30
CA ARG A 978 7.98 -24.62 -29.40
C ARG A 978 7.18 -25.90 -29.17
N ALA A 979 6.01 -25.79 -28.57
CA ALA A 979 4.97 -26.81 -28.68
C ALA A 979 4.08 -26.49 -29.90
N VAL A 980 4.49 -26.93 -31.08
CA VAL A 980 3.60 -27.06 -32.25
C VAL A 980 3.30 -28.55 -32.41
N ALA A 981 2.34 -29.05 -31.64
CA ALA A 981 1.88 -30.44 -31.78
C ALA A 981 0.40 -30.69 -31.40
N ALA A 982 -0.32 -29.72 -30.83
CA ALA A 982 -1.77 -29.75 -30.67
C ALA A 982 -2.27 -28.32 -30.91
N GLY A 983 -3.45 -28.11 -31.49
CA GLY A 983 -3.95 -26.81 -31.95
C GLY A 983 -4.23 -25.81 -30.83
N LEU A 984 -3.26 -25.50 -29.98
CA LEU A 984 -3.46 -24.62 -28.84
C LEU A 984 -3.64 -23.16 -29.31
N VAL A 985 -4.83 -22.60 -29.14
CA VAL A 985 -5.10 -21.18 -29.31
C VAL A 985 -5.08 -20.53 -27.92
N VAL A 986 -4.02 -19.76 -27.65
CA VAL A 986 -3.99 -18.84 -26.51
C VAL A 986 -4.63 -17.54 -26.97
N GLU A 987 -5.89 -17.31 -26.58
CA GLU A 987 -6.53 -16.01 -26.77
C GLU A 987 -6.27 -15.15 -25.53
N LEU A 988 -5.32 -14.22 -25.64
CA LEU A 988 -5.20 -13.10 -24.73
C LEU A 988 -6.32 -12.10 -25.07
N ASP A 989 -7.49 -12.32 -24.48
CA ASP A 989 -8.64 -11.46 -24.73
C ASP A 989 -8.50 -10.17 -23.91
N MET A 990 -8.11 -9.09 -24.58
CA MET A 990 -8.16 -7.76 -23.98
C MET A 990 -9.58 -7.24 -24.10
N LEU A 991 -10.42 -7.48 -23.09
CA LEU A 991 -11.77 -6.93 -23.08
C LEU A 991 -11.74 -5.40 -23.00
N ALA A 992 -11.83 -4.76 -24.16
CA ALA A 992 -12.52 -3.49 -24.27
C ALA A 992 -14.00 -3.78 -24.07
N ALA A 993 -14.54 -3.40 -22.91
CA ALA A 993 -15.98 -3.43 -22.69
C ALA A 993 -16.67 -2.45 -23.66
N CYS A 994 -17.04 -2.94 -24.85
CA CYS A 994 -17.99 -2.28 -25.72
C CYS A 994 -19.40 -2.63 -25.22
N ALA A 995 -19.89 -1.88 -24.24
CA ALA A 995 -21.33 -1.76 -24.03
C ALA A 995 -21.87 -0.75 -25.05
N ALA A 996 -22.97 -1.11 -25.72
CA ALA A 996 -23.76 -0.18 -26.53
C ALA A 996 -24.24 1.02 -25.67
N PRO A 997 -24.48 2.19 -26.27
CA PRO A 997 -24.70 3.42 -25.52
C PRO A 997 -26.17 3.50 -25.09
N GLU A 998 -26.53 2.93 -23.95
CA GLU A 998 -27.70 3.33 -23.18
C GLU A 998 -27.62 2.72 -21.78
N VAL A 999 -27.71 3.59 -20.77
CA VAL A 999 -27.54 3.34 -19.32
C VAL A 999 -26.07 3.25 -18.85
N ALA A 1000 -25.58 4.40 -18.36
CA ALA A 1000 -24.28 4.52 -17.71
C ALA A 1000 -24.28 3.87 -16.32
N SER A 1001 -23.68 2.69 -16.21
CA SER A 1001 -23.14 2.17 -14.94
C SER A 1001 -21.62 2.01 -15.09
N GLN A 1002 -20.87 2.71 -14.23
CA GLN A 1002 -19.43 2.88 -14.26
C GLN A 1002 -18.69 1.53 -14.10
N SER A 1003 -18.01 1.07 -15.16
CA SER A 1003 -17.03 -0.01 -15.07
C SER A 1003 -15.60 0.54 -15.13
N ARG A 1004 -14.85 0.21 -14.06
CA ARG A 1004 -13.45 0.51 -13.75
C ARG A 1004 -12.53 0.40 -14.97
N ALA A 1005 -11.66 1.38 -15.17
CA ALA A 1005 -10.61 1.36 -16.18
C ALA A 1005 -9.27 0.97 -15.53
N ASP A 1006 -9.12 -0.32 -15.26
CA ASP A 1006 -7.87 -0.92 -14.80
C ASP A 1006 -7.17 -1.62 -15.97
N CYS A 1007 -5.84 -1.67 -15.93
CA CYS A 1007 -5.01 -2.38 -16.89
C CYS A 1007 -5.25 -3.88 -16.72
N CYS A 1008 -6.16 -4.44 -17.51
CA CYS A 1008 -6.60 -5.81 -17.33
C CYS A 1008 -6.18 -6.65 -18.51
N TRP A 1009 -5.51 -7.76 -18.22
CA TRP A 1009 -5.37 -8.87 -19.15
C TRP A 1009 -6.31 -9.98 -18.69
N GLU A 1010 -7.26 -10.38 -19.55
CA GLU A 1010 -7.93 -11.68 -19.42
C GLU A 1010 -7.13 -12.65 -20.29
N VAL A 1011 -6.68 -13.75 -19.69
CA VAL A 1011 -5.96 -14.80 -20.41
C VAL A 1011 -6.92 -15.96 -20.59
N ARG A 1012 -7.28 -16.27 -21.84
CA ARG A 1012 -8.00 -17.50 -22.19
C ARG A 1012 -7.02 -18.50 -22.78
N LEU A 1013 -7.00 -19.67 -22.18
CA LEU A 1013 -6.24 -20.82 -22.68
C LEU A 1013 -7.24 -21.80 -23.30
N SER A 1014 -7.09 -22.10 -24.59
CA SER A 1014 -7.90 -23.08 -25.31
C SER A 1014 -7.04 -24.05 -26.11
N LEU A 1015 -7.49 -25.30 -26.21
CA LEU A 1015 -6.85 -26.38 -26.96
C LEU A 1015 -7.80 -26.77 -28.11
N GLU A 1016 -7.41 -26.53 -29.37
CA GLU A 1016 -8.09 -27.01 -30.59
C GLU A 1016 -7.59 -28.39 -31.03
#